data_AF-A0A9D1UFX7-F1
#
_entry.id   AF-A0A9D1UFX7-F1
#
_cell.length_a   1.000
_cell.length_b   1.000
_cell.length_c   1.000
_cell.angle_alpha   90.00
_cell.angle_beta   90.00
_cell.angle_gamma   90.00
#
_symmetry.space_group_name_H-M   'P 1'
#
loop_
_entity.id
_entity.type
_entity.pdbx_description
1 polymer ?
#
loop_
_entity_poly.entity_id
_entity_poly.type
_entity_poly.pdbx_seq_one_letter_code
_entity_poly.pdbx_strand_id
1 'polypeptide(L)'
;MMNNIKNKIAGGIQNLKIYWNEPPHGRYMPFKEIASLAVGGMGVKFICYAVQLMILSVGNTLIGNTIGIPPRELYVIYIISVIASFPLTGIRAKIIDNSGNKKGKFRPYIFTMAIPTVILAIGFTWMPYESMNMLWKCITVLLYNIGFQFFYMFMFDSYTNIINVLSPNTYERSDVNSVTAVVDSFAPTIISFVLPLLAKLITGENKIYDMNIYRAVFPPLLLFGLLLTIFIHKNTEEKIIQAKTHVIQIKFTDALRAVAKNKYFWIISLAGWIGFLESSFATILAWLYNYQDACTPMEYSVITAIYGNSALWSMLFAPFLIRKIGKRNLLISSNLMSIVFILMMYPVITEVPKNMMIWLMLGCMFINGLGTSLGNLLTYSLNGDIRDYQQYITGERIDGMFLAVGLIGSVVTMVTGFVLPQIYDYAGLNEQVAVSLGYDASNVYHVLYNETYFKHICGILIIASAIGAALNAIPYFFYDLTETKQKAMVTVLKIRALFEDYGNNALSDEQLVEAIDIIEEAQELVGKTPENPNKAKIKAARKAKDKNAVKAAKQEYNAQKELNEKIAIAKFVTQEIHKFNSEEMLEELRTAQQIYDAGLDGLPLLHIKSKEKQLKDAKKVIKKYYPTGIVPFDSGIFDLLFEKEDQNEEKRRKVIEALHNAKSGKNTTLYKQYKKELKKLNLEKAEIKRDMKKAVDQNSIYNRAAKPYLDAKKLLIQKENYSHYDEIKERYEESKARAEKERAQHEEALRREAEEKEILAARKREERKAAKAKK
;
A
#
# COMPACT_ATOMS: atom_id res chain seq x y z
N MET A 1 -9.74 39.49 7.91
CA MET A 1 -9.68 38.02 7.64
C MET A 1 -9.32 37.72 6.18
N MET A 2 -9.95 38.37 5.20
CA MET A 2 -9.65 38.23 3.76
C MET A 2 -8.21 38.55 3.35
N ASN A 3 -7.56 39.59 3.90
CA ASN A 3 -6.15 39.88 3.62
C ASN A 3 -5.18 38.81 4.14
N ASN A 4 -5.51 38.17 5.26
CA ASN A 4 -4.69 37.09 5.84
C ASN A 4 -4.85 35.78 5.04
N ILE A 5 -6.03 35.56 4.43
CA ILE A 5 -6.29 34.46 3.52
C ILE A 5 -5.62 34.71 2.16
N LYS A 6 -5.73 35.92 1.60
CA LYS A 6 -5.00 36.32 0.37
C LYS A 6 -3.49 36.19 0.53
N ASN A 7 -2.92 36.66 1.64
CA ASN A 7 -1.48 36.53 1.89
C ASN A 7 -1.05 35.08 2.08
N LYS A 8 -1.87 34.24 2.73
CA LYS A 8 -1.63 32.79 2.81
C LYS A 8 -1.73 32.08 1.46
N ILE A 9 -2.68 32.47 0.62
CA ILE A 9 -2.83 31.93 -0.74
C ILE A 9 -1.67 32.37 -1.63
N ALA A 10 -1.27 33.64 -1.55
CA ALA A 10 -0.13 34.18 -2.30
C ALA A 10 1.19 33.50 -1.88
N GLY A 11 1.45 33.37 -0.59
CA GLY A 11 2.61 32.62 -0.08
C GLY A 11 2.55 31.13 -0.42
N GLY A 12 1.36 30.53 -0.44
CA GLY A 12 1.15 29.16 -0.89
C GLY A 12 1.49 28.97 -2.37
N ILE A 13 1.08 29.88 -3.25
CA ILE A 13 1.40 29.85 -4.69
C ILE A 13 2.89 30.08 -4.93
N GLN A 14 3.53 30.95 -4.15
CA GLN A 14 4.96 31.20 -4.24
C GLN A 14 5.77 29.96 -3.83
N ASN A 15 5.40 29.30 -2.73
CA ASN A 15 5.97 28.01 -2.33
C ASN A 15 5.76 26.93 -3.39
N LEU A 16 4.58 26.90 -4.03
CA LEU A 16 4.27 25.95 -5.09
C LEU A 16 5.15 26.12 -6.33
N LYS A 17 5.53 27.37 -6.66
CA LYS A 17 6.48 27.68 -7.73
C LYS A 17 7.92 27.30 -7.36
N ILE A 18 8.37 27.67 -6.16
CA ILE A 18 9.74 27.41 -5.68
C ILE A 18 9.98 25.91 -5.64
N TYR A 19 9.09 25.16 -5.00
CA TYR A 19 9.25 23.72 -4.77
C TYR A 19 8.58 22.84 -5.84
N TRP A 20 8.40 23.37 -7.06
CA TRP A 20 7.79 22.61 -8.14
C TRP A 20 8.69 21.49 -8.64
N ASN A 21 9.99 21.77 -8.82
CA ASN A 21 10.96 20.79 -9.32
C ASN A 21 11.88 20.25 -8.23
N GLU A 22 12.04 20.96 -7.11
CA GLU A 22 12.85 20.53 -5.97
C GLU A 22 11.99 20.45 -4.71
N PRO A 23 12.20 19.45 -3.84
CA PRO A 23 11.41 19.28 -2.65
C PRO A 23 11.69 20.38 -1.60
N PRO A 24 10.68 20.77 -0.80
CA PRO A 24 10.91 21.66 0.34
C PRO A 24 11.69 20.97 1.45
N HIS A 25 12.41 21.74 2.25
CA HIS A 25 13.26 21.22 3.33
C HIS A 25 12.50 20.26 4.27
N GLY A 26 13.12 19.11 4.59
CA GLY A 26 12.52 18.04 5.40
C GLY A 26 11.45 17.19 4.68
N ARG A 27 11.20 17.48 3.39
CA ARG A 27 10.41 16.67 2.48
C ARG A 27 11.30 16.17 1.36
N TYR A 28 10.86 15.09 0.73
CA TYR A 28 11.65 14.38 -0.27
C TYR A 28 11.01 14.49 -1.65
N MET A 29 9.71 14.78 -1.78
CA MET A 29 9.00 14.88 -3.06
C MET A 29 8.72 16.34 -3.46
N PRO A 30 9.15 16.78 -4.66
CA PRO A 30 8.70 18.04 -5.24
C PRO A 30 7.22 17.98 -5.64
N PHE A 31 6.56 19.14 -5.72
CA PHE A 31 5.14 19.19 -6.05
C PHE A 31 4.81 18.60 -7.43
N LYS A 32 5.73 18.70 -8.41
CA LYS A 32 5.57 18.06 -9.73
C LYS A 32 5.48 16.54 -9.63
N GLU A 33 6.26 15.93 -8.74
CA GLU A 33 6.25 14.48 -8.53
C GLU A 33 4.94 14.05 -7.87
N ILE A 34 4.48 14.78 -6.85
CA ILE A 34 3.19 14.57 -6.19
C ILE A 34 2.03 14.67 -7.18
N ALA A 35 2.02 15.72 -8.02
CA ALA A 35 1.01 15.90 -9.04
C ALA A 35 1.04 14.79 -10.11
N SER A 36 2.24 14.38 -10.53
CA SER A 36 2.40 13.30 -11.52
C SER A 36 1.97 11.95 -10.95
N LEU A 37 2.25 11.69 -9.67
CA LEU A 37 1.80 10.51 -8.95
C LEU A 37 0.27 10.49 -8.83
N ALA A 38 -0.36 11.61 -8.50
CA ALA A 38 -1.81 11.71 -8.38
C ALA A 38 -2.52 11.52 -9.73
N VAL A 39 -2.07 12.22 -10.78
CA VAL A 39 -2.68 12.12 -12.13
C VAL A 39 -2.43 10.74 -12.75
N GLY A 40 -1.23 10.18 -12.61
CA GLY A 40 -0.97 8.84 -13.08
C GLY A 40 -1.65 7.75 -12.23
N GLY A 41 -1.86 8.02 -10.94
CA GLY A 41 -2.63 7.18 -10.02
C GLY A 41 -4.09 7.05 -10.45
N MET A 42 -4.71 8.17 -10.86
CA MET A 42 -6.02 8.16 -11.50
C MET A 42 -6.04 7.24 -12.74
N GLY A 43 -4.98 7.26 -13.55
CA GLY A 43 -4.79 6.33 -14.67
C GLY A 43 -4.79 4.85 -14.26
N VAL A 44 -4.05 4.52 -13.20
CA VAL A 44 -4.06 3.17 -12.60
C VAL A 44 -5.48 2.81 -12.14
N LYS A 45 -6.21 3.74 -11.49
CA LYS A 45 -7.57 3.50 -11.01
C LYS A 45 -8.59 3.29 -12.12
N PHE A 46 -8.45 3.95 -13.27
CA PHE A 46 -9.26 3.65 -14.46
C PHE A 46 -9.09 2.19 -14.90
N ILE A 47 -7.84 1.71 -14.94
CA ILE A 47 -7.56 0.30 -15.28
C ILE A 47 -8.09 -0.62 -14.18
N CYS A 48 -7.88 -0.29 -12.91
CA CYS A 48 -8.38 -1.07 -11.77
C CYS A 48 -9.90 -1.24 -11.81
N TYR A 49 -10.65 -0.16 -12.06
CA TYR A 49 -12.11 -0.23 -12.09
C TYR A 49 -12.60 -1.23 -13.14
N ALA A 50 -12.09 -1.12 -14.38
CA ALA A 50 -12.48 -2.03 -15.45
C ALA A 50 -12.11 -3.49 -15.12
N VAL A 51 -10.86 -3.72 -14.69
CA VAL A 51 -10.37 -5.09 -14.40
C VAL A 51 -11.08 -5.69 -13.18
N GLN A 52 -11.42 -4.92 -12.15
CA GLN A 52 -12.17 -5.42 -10.99
C GLN A 52 -13.56 -5.95 -11.38
N LEU A 53 -14.21 -5.33 -12.37
CA LEU A 53 -15.46 -5.86 -12.94
C LEU A 53 -15.25 -7.15 -13.76
N MET A 54 -14.03 -7.45 -14.20
CA MET A 54 -13.66 -8.66 -14.94
C MET A 54 -12.97 -9.73 -14.08
N ILE A 55 -12.76 -9.47 -12.79
CA ILE A 55 -12.18 -10.44 -11.86
C ILE A 55 -13.28 -11.34 -11.29
N LEU A 56 -13.02 -12.65 -11.26
CA LEU A 56 -13.87 -13.65 -10.64
C LEU A 56 -14.15 -13.32 -9.18
N SER A 57 -15.43 -13.21 -8.86
CA SER A 57 -15.96 -13.05 -7.51
C SER A 57 -17.37 -13.63 -7.47
N VAL A 58 -17.76 -14.14 -6.30
CA VAL A 58 -19.11 -14.66 -6.02
C VAL A 58 -20.07 -13.47 -5.99
N GLY A 59 -20.75 -13.20 -7.11
CA GLY A 59 -21.58 -12.02 -7.30
C GLY A 59 -21.09 -11.04 -8.37
N ASN A 60 -20.05 -11.41 -9.13
CA ASN A 60 -19.66 -10.64 -10.30
C ASN A 60 -20.79 -10.67 -11.37
N THR A 61 -21.47 -9.54 -11.54
CA THR A 61 -22.61 -9.41 -12.45
C THR A 61 -22.20 -9.47 -13.93
N LEU A 62 -20.98 -9.07 -14.28
CA LEU A 62 -20.49 -9.16 -15.67
C LEU A 62 -20.30 -10.63 -16.07
N ILE A 63 -19.67 -11.43 -15.22
CA ILE A 63 -19.39 -12.84 -15.55
C ILE A 63 -20.65 -13.70 -15.35
N GLY A 64 -21.42 -13.44 -14.30
CA GLY A 64 -22.67 -14.14 -14.05
C GLY A 64 -23.74 -13.80 -15.08
N ASN A 65 -24.19 -12.54 -15.10
CA ASN A 65 -25.39 -12.13 -15.84
C ASN A 65 -25.09 -11.82 -17.32
N THR A 66 -23.96 -11.19 -17.64
CA THR A 66 -23.66 -10.78 -19.03
C THR A 66 -23.02 -11.90 -19.85
N ILE A 67 -22.04 -12.65 -19.31
CA ILE A 67 -21.45 -13.81 -20.00
C ILE A 67 -22.37 -15.05 -19.93
N GLY A 68 -23.21 -15.11 -18.89
CA GLY A 68 -24.16 -16.21 -18.68
C GLY A 68 -23.52 -17.45 -18.08
N ILE A 69 -22.55 -17.28 -17.16
CA ILE A 69 -22.00 -18.38 -16.37
C ILE A 69 -22.84 -18.51 -15.08
N PRO A 70 -23.49 -19.66 -14.83
CA PRO A 70 -24.33 -19.81 -13.65
C PRO A 70 -23.50 -19.76 -12.35
N PRO A 71 -24.14 -19.44 -11.20
CA PRO A 71 -23.43 -19.21 -9.95
C PRO A 71 -22.57 -20.39 -9.47
N ARG A 72 -23.00 -21.63 -9.73
CA ARG A 72 -22.27 -22.84 -9.31
C ARG A 72 -20.94 -22.97 -10.07
N GLU A 73 -20.97 -22.87 -11.38
CA GLU A 73 -19.80 -22.95 -12.26
C GLU A 73 -18.86 -21.76 -12.01
N LEU A 74 -19.42 -20.56 -11.84
CA LEU A 74 -18.70 -19.34 -11.48
C LEU A 74 -17.90 -19.54 -10.17
N TYR A 75 -18.53 -20.19 -9.19
CA TYR A 75 -17.90 -20.48 -7.91
C TYR A 75 -16.75 -21.50 -8.03
N VAL A 76 -16.92 -22.56 -8.84
CA VAL A 76 -15.85 -23.55 -9.09
C VAL A 76 -14.63 -22.89 -9.74
N ILE A 77 -14.83 -22.08 -10.78
CA ILE A 77 -13.70 -21.38 -11.42
C ILE A 77 -13.10 -20.31 -10.50
N TYR A 78 -13.88 -19.70 -9.61
CA TYR A 78 -13.38 -18.80 -8.57
C TYR A 78 -12.44 -19.52 -7.60
N ILE A 79 -12.81 -20.70 -7.09
CA ILE A 79 -11.92 -21.52 -6.23
C ILE A 79 -10.61 -21.84 -6.95
N ILE A 80 -10.68 -22.30 -8.20
CA ILE A 80 -9.49 -22.66 -8.98
C ILE A 80 -8.60 -21.42 -9.18
N SER A 81 -9.19 -20.26 -9.46
CA SER A 81 -8.44 -19.00 -9.57
C SER A 81 -7.77 -18.60 -8.26
N VAL A 82 -8.47 -18.70 -7.12
CA VAL A 82 -7.91 -18.42 -5.80
C VAL A 82 -6.70 -19.32 -5.53
N ILE A 83 -6.80 -20.62 -5.81
CA ILE A 83 -5.68 -21.58 -5.65
C ILE A 83 -4.51 -21.20 -6.58
N ALA A 84 -4.79 -20.88 -7.85
CA ALA A 84 -3.78 -20.46 -8.81
C ALA A 84 -3.08 -19.15 -8.41
N SER A 85 -3.75 -18.27 -7.65
CA SER A 85 -3.18 -17.00 -7.21
C SER A 85 -2.03 -17.14 -6.20
N PHE A 86 -1.94 -18.26 -5.48
CA PHE A 86 -0.90 -18.50 -4.47
C PHE A 86 0.53 -18.51 -5.05
N PRO A 87 0.86 -19.42 -5.99
CA PRO A 87 2.19 -19.45 -6.58
C PRO A 87 2.50 -18.15 -7.34
N LEU A 88 1.49 -17.57 -8.01
CA LEU A 88 1.65 -16.30 -8.73
C LEU A 88 2.08 -15.17 -7.80
N THR A 89 1.43 -15.04 -6.64
CA THR A 89 1.77 -14.01 -5.64
C THR A 89 3.16 -14.21 -5.06
N GLY A 90 3.56 -15.46 -4.78
CA GLY A 90 4.94 -15.77 -4.36
C GLY A 90 5.98 -15.38 -5.42
N ILE A 91 5.68 -15.60 -6.70
CA ILE A 91 6.54 -15.17 -7.82
C ILE A 91 6.61 -13.64 -7.89
N ARG A 92 5.47 -12.93 -7.83
CA ARG A 92 5.44 -11.45 -7.85
C ARG A 92 6.24 -10.86 -6.69
N ALA A 93 6.00 -11.34 -5.47
CA ALA A 93 6.73 -10.89 -4.28
C ALA A 93 8.24 -11.13 -4.42
N LYS A 94 8.65 -12.31 -4.90
CA LYS A 94 10.06 -12.61 -5.16
C LYS A 94 10.67 -11.69 -6.21
N ILE A 95 9.95 -11.34 -7.28
CA ILE A 95 10.44 -10.43 -8.32
C ILE A 95 10.64 -9.02 -7.73
N ILE A 96 9.65 -8.54 -6.98
CA ILE A 96 9.70 -7.22 -6.34
C ILE A 96 10.88 -7.16 -5.36
N ASP A 97 11.00 -8.13 -4.45
CA ASP A 97 12.01 -8.13 -3.40
C ASP A 97 13.45 -8.34 -3.91
N ASN A 98 13.64 -8.93 -5.09
CA ASN A 98 14.95 -9.13 -5.71
C ASN A 98 15.23 -8.18 -6.89
N SER A 99 14.42 -7.15 -7.10
CA SER A 99 14.63 -6.21 -8.22
C SER A 99 15.75 -5.23 -7.91
N GLY A 100 16.90 -5.36 -8.59
CA GLY A 100 18.04 -4.44 -8.53
C GLY A 100 18.06 -3.40 -9.67
N ASN A 101 16.91 -3.08 -10.26
CA ASN A 101 16.84 -2.26 -11.47
C ASN A 101 17.20 -0.79 -11.16
N LYS A 102 18.13 -0.20 -11.93
CA LYS A 102 18.50 1.23 -11.86
C LYS A 102 17.33 2.20 -11.99
N LYS A 103 16.22 1.77 -12.59
CA LYS A 103 15.01 2.59 -12.78
C LYS A 103 14.05 2.61 -11.58
N GLY A 104 14.39 1.93 -10.48
CA GLY A 104 13.56 1.77 -9.29
C GLY A 104 12.95 0.38 -9.17
N LYS A 105 12.57 0.00 -7.94
CA LYS A 105 11.99 -1.28 -7.54
C LYS A 105 10.54 -1.45 -8.00
N PHE A 106 9.73 -0.37 -8.04
CA PHE A 106 8.28 -0.41 -8.29
C PHE A 106 7.86 0.33 -9.57
N ARG A 107 8.44 1.52 -9.84
CA ARG A 107 8.11 2.42 -10.96
C ARG A 107 8.15 1.73 -12.33
N PRO A 108 9.15 0.90 -12.69
CA PRO A 108 9.16 0.24 -13.99
C PRO A 108 7.99 -0.74 -14.16
N TYR A 109 7.59 -1.42 -13.08
CA TYR A 109 6.54 -2.43 -13.12
C TYR A 109 5.14 -1.83 -13.24
N ILE A 110 4.88 -0.63 -12.70
CA ILE A 110 3.59 0.05 -12.86
C ILE A 110 3.24 0.18 -14.35
N PHE A 111 4.15 0.69 -15.17
CA PHE A 111 3.91 0.88 -16.60
C PHE A 111 4.04 -0.43 -17.40
N THR A 112 5.11 -1.21 -17.17
CA THR A 112 5.34 -2.43 -17.96
C THR A 112 4.32 -3.52 -17.72
N MET A 113 3.73 -3.61 -16.51
CA MET A 113 2.65 -4.55 -16.19
C MET A 113 1.25 -3.99 -16.50
N ALA A 114 1.10 -2.66 -16.62
CA ALA A 114 -0.15 -2.06 -17.11
C ALA A 114 -0.44 -2.44 -18.58
N ILE A 115 0.59 -2.51 -19.44
CA ILE A 115 0.45 -2.89 -20.85
C ILE A 115 -0.22 -4.28 -21.03
N PRO A 116 0.33 -5.40 -20.49
CA PRO A 116 -0.31 -6.71 -20.61
C PRO A 116 -1.66 -6.75 -19.91
N THR A 117 -1.85 -6.00 -18.82
CA THR A 117 -3.16 -5.89 -18.15
C THR A 117 -4.22 -5.30 -19.07
N VAL A 118 -3.91 -4.22 -19.77
CA VAL A 118 -4.83 -3.56 -20.72
C VAL A 118 -5.12 -4.46 -21.92
N ILE A 119 -4.11 -5.15 -22.45
CA ILE A 119 -4.29 -6.11 -23.56
C ILE A 119 -5.23 -7.26 -23.12
N LEU A 120 -5.02 -7.81 -21.94
CA LEU A 120 -5.90 -8.86 -21.39
C LEU A 120 -7.32 -8.35 -21.16
N ALA A 121 -7.47 -7.13 -20.65
CA ALA A 121 -8.75 -6.49 -20.40
C ALA A 121 -9.56 -6.25 -21.69
N ILE A 122 -8.92 -5.70 -22.73
CA ILE A 122 -9.55 -5.54 -24.05
C ILE A 122 -9.90 -6.90 -24.64
N GLY A 123 -8.95 -7.84 -24.61
CA GLY A 123 -9.16 -9.21 -25.09
C GLY A 123 -10.32 -9.92 -24.41
N PHE A 124 -10.47 -9.77 -23.10
CA PHE A 124 -11.59 -10.32 -22.34
C PHE A 124 -12.93 -9.81 -22.88
N THR A 125 -13.09 -8.49 -23.03
CA THR A 125 -14.36 -7.92 -23.52
C THR A 125 -14.71 -8.33 -24.95
N TRP A 126 -13.71 -8.51 -25.81
CA TRP A 126 -13.90 -8.82 -27.23
C TRP A 126 -14.01 -10.33 -27.54
N MET A 127 -13.90 -11.19 -26.53
CA MET A 127 -14.13 -12.62 -26.73
C MET A 127 -15.59 -12.89 -27.15
N PRO A 128 -15.82 -13.81 -28.12
CA PRO A 128 -17.15 -14.13 -28.62
C PRO A 128 -17.85 -15.14 -27.71
N TYR A 129 -18.10 -14.74 -26.45
CA TYR A 129 -18.75 -15.59 -25.45
C TYR A 129 -20.10 -16.14 -25.92
N GLU A 130 -20.83 -15.40 -26.76
CA GLU A 130 -22.14 -15.81 -27.27
C GLU A 130 -22.08 -17.09 -28.11
N SER A 131 -20.95 -17.32 -28.79
CA SER A 131 -20.72 -18.51 -29.62
C SER A 131 -20.09 -19.70 -28.86
N MET A 132 -19.67 -19.50 -27.61
CA MET A 132 -18.99 -20.52 -26.81
C MET A 132 -19.97 -21.36 -26.01
N ASN A 133 -19.71 -22.67 -25.92
CA ASN A 133 -20.40 -23.53 -24.96
C ASN A 133 -19.96 -23.19 -23.51
N MET A 134 -20.71 -23.69 -22.52
CA MET A 134 -20.47 -23.36 -21.10
C MET A 134 -19.04 -23.69 -20.63
N LEU A 135 -18.51 -24.84 -21.04
CA LEU A 135 -17.17 -25.29 -20.67
C LEU A 135 -16.11 -24.32 -21.22
N TRP A 136 -16.20 -23.94 -22.49
CA TRP A 136 -15.26 -22.99 -23.10
C TRP A 136 -15.40 -21.58 -22.53
N LYS A 137 -16.60 -21.13 -22.17
CA LYS A 137 -16.81 -19.89 -21.40
C LYS A 137 -16.03 -19.93 -20.09
N CYS A 138 -16.20 -21.00 -19.30
CA CYS A 138 -15.53 -21.17 -18.02
C CYS A 138 -14.00 -21.22 -18.16
N ILE A 139 -13.47 -21.99 -19.11
CA ILE A 139 -12.01 -22.07 -19.36
C ILE A 139 -11.46 -20.71 -19.78
N THR A 140 -12.13 -20.02 -20.71
CA THR A 140 -11.69 -18.72 -21.21
C THR A 140 -11.64 -17.70 -20.07
N VAL A 141 -12.73 -17.57 -19.30
CA VAL A 141 -12.80 -16.67 -18.16
C VAL A 141 -11.73 -17.00 -17.12
N LEU A 142 -11.51 -18.27 -16.81
CA LEU A 142 -10.48 -18.71 -15.87
C LEU A 142 -9.06 -18.32 -16.34
N LEU A 143 -8.72 -18.54 -17.61
CA LEU A 143 -7.39 -18.20 -18.16
C LEU A 143 -7.12 -16.70 -18.12
N TYR A 144 -8.09 -15.87 -18.51
CA TYR A 144 -7.98 -14.43 -18.36
C TYR A 144 -7.84 -14.02 -16.90
N ASN A 145 -8.59 -14.68 -16.01
CA ASN A 145 -8.52 -14.37 -14.59
C ASN A 145 -7.15 -14.69 -13.99
N ILE A 146 -6.55 -15.83 -14.34
CA ILE A 146 -5.15 -16.16 -13.97
C ILE A 146 -4.19 -15.07 -14.48
N GLY A 147 -4.39 -14.58 -15.72
CA GLY A 147 -3.65 -13.46 -16.27
C GLY A 147 -3.79 -12.18 -15.43
N PHE A 148 -5.02 -11.79 -15.06
CA PHE A 148 -5.26 -10.65 -14.17
C PHE A 148 -4.65 -10.86 -12.79
N GLN A 149 -4.75 -12.06 -12.20
CA GLN A 149 -4.13 -12.37 -10.92
C GLN A 149 -2.61 -12.21 -10.96
N PHE A 150 -1.96 -12.36 -12.12
CA PHE A 150 -0.54 -12.03 -12.25
C PHE A 150 -0.32 -10.55 -12.58
N PHE A 151 -0.70 -10.11 -13.79
CA PHE A 151 -0.29 -8.79 -14.31
C PHE A 151 -0.98 -7.62 -13.62
N TYR A 152 -2.30 -7.71 -13.42
CA TYR A 152 -3.06 -6.65 -12.77
C TYR A 152 -2.65 -6.52 -11.30
N MET A 153 -2.56 -7.63 -10.57
CA MET A 153 -2.11 -7.58 -9.18
C MET A 153 -0.67 -7.10 -9.06
N PHE A 154 0.24 -7.45 -9.99
CA PHE A 154 1.59 -6.89 -9.99
C PHE A 154 1.56 -5.36 -10.09
N MET A 155 0.82 -4.85 -11.08
CA MET A 155 0.70 -3.41 -11.32
C MET A 155 0.09 -2.69 -10.11
N PHE A 156 -0.98 -3.25 -9.54
CA PHE A 156 -1.66 -2.72 -8.37
C PHE A 156 -0.78 -2.73 -7.11
N ASP A 157 -0.10 -3.85 -6.82
CA ASP A 157 0.82 -3.98 -5.70
C ASP A 157 2.00 -3.00 -5.85
N SER A 158 2.49 -2.80 -7.07
CA SER A 158 3.56 -1.84 -7.34
C SER A 158 3.12 -0.39 -7.12
N TYR A 159 1.91 -0.04 -7.56
CA TYR A 159 1.34 1.29 -7.36
C TYR A 159 1.09 1.59 -5.89
N THR A 160 0.49 0.65 -5.14
CA THR A 160 0.18 0.86 -3.72
C THR A 160 1.42 0.98 -2.84
N ASN A 161 2.53 0.32 -3.21
CA ASN A 161 3.76 0.36 -2.43
C ASN A 161 4.76 1.44 -2.89
N ILE A 162 4.57 2.08 -4.06
CA ILE A 162 5.51 3.11 -4.56
C ILE A 162 5.65 4.26 -3.57
N ILE A 163 4.58 4.67 -2.89
CA ILE A 163 4.65 5.77 -1.91
C ILE A 163 5.63 5.50 -0.76
N ASN A 164 5.85 4.22 -0.43
CA ASN A 164 6.79 3.82 0.62
C ASN A 164 8.25 3.98 0.19
N VAL A 165 8.54 4.08 -1.11
CA VAL A 165 9.89 4.26 -1.64
C VAL A 165 10.16 5.67 -2.18
N LEU A 166 9.12 6.52 -2.28
CA LEU A 166 9.25 7.90 -2.78
C LEU A 166 9.68 8.89 -1.70
N SER A 167 9.36 8.63 -0.43
CA SER A 167 9.79 9.43 0.72
C SER A 167 10.04 8.53 1.92
N PRO A 168 11.08 8.75 2.74
CA PRO A 168 11.25 8.14 4.05
C PRO A 168 10.43 8.82 5.16
N ASN A 169 9.85 10.01 4.92
CA ASN A 169 9.08 10.76 5.92
C ASN A 169 7.61 10.30 5.98
N THR A 170 7.19 9.75 7.12
CA THR A 170 5.82 9.25 7.34
C THR A 170 4.73 10.31 7.17
N TYR A 171 4.98 11.55 7.62
CA TYR A 171 3.99 12.64 7.48
C TYR A 171 3.83 13.04 6.02
N GLU A 172 4.93 13.09 5.27
CA GLU A 172 4.91 13.39 3.85
C GLU A 172 4.15 12.30 3.07
N ARG A 173 4.41 11.02 3.35
CA ARG A 173 3.65 9.89 2.76
C ARG A 173 2.15 10.04 3.00
N SER A 174 1.75 10.39 4.23
CA SER A 174 0.33 10.57 4.58
C SER A 174 -0.32 11.75 3.84
N ASP A 175 0.38 12.89 3.77
CA ASP A 175 -0.12 14.07 3.05
C ASP A 175 -0.30 13.77 1.56
N VAL A 176 0.71 13.14 0.95
CA VAL A 176 0.66 12.75 -0.47
C VAL A 176 -0.43 11.71 -0.73
N ASN A 177 -0.52 10.67 0.10
CA ASN A 177 -1.55 9.65 -0.03
C ASN A 177 -2.96 10.24 0.07
N SER A 178 -3.15 11.29 0.86
CA SER A 178 -4.44 12.00 0.95
C SER A 178 -4.77 12.72 -0.36
N VAL A 179 -3.79 13.41 -0.95
CA VAL A 179 -3.95 14.09 -2.25
C VAL A 179 -4.21 13.08 -3.37
N THR A 180 -3.41 12.01 -3.43
CA THR A 180 -3.58 10.96 -4.45
C THR A 180 -4.90 10.23 -4.26
N ALA A 181 -5.34 9.92 -3.05
CA ALA A 181 -6.63 9.25 -2.80
C ALA A 181 -7.83 10.08 -3.30
N VAL A 182 -7.81 11.40 -3.11
CA VAL A 182 -8.86 12.30 -3.64
C VAL A 182 -8.86 12.27 -5.16
N VAL A 183 -7.68 12.40 -5.80
CA VAL A 183 -7.58 12.38 -7.27
C VAL A 183 -7.95 11.01 -7.85
N ASP A 184 -7.50 9.93 -7.20
CA ASP A 184 -7.82 8.55 -7.52
C ASP A 184 -9.32 8.26 -7.47
N SER A 185 -10.05 8.90 -6.53
CA SER A 185 -11.50 8.72 -6.37
C SER A 185 -12.30 9.29 -7.55
N PHE A 186 -11.76 10.23 -8.32
CA PHE A 186 -12.44 10.74 -9.51
C PHE A 186 -12.61 9.68 -10.60
N ALA A 187 -11.68 8.73 -10.75
CA ALA A 187 -11.79 7.68 -11.76
C ALA A 187 -13.09 6.86 -11.62
N PRO A 188 -13.36 6.18 -10.48
CA PRO A 188 -14.61 5.44 -10.30
C PRO A 188 -15.83 6.36 -10.35
N THR A 189 -15.78 7.59 -9.82
CA THR A 189 -16.92 8.53 -9.89
C THR A 189 -17.28 8.90 -11.33
N ILE A 190 -16.29 9.22 -12.16
CA ILE A 190 -16.50 9.55 -13.58
C ILE A 190 -17.07 8.34 -14.30
N ILE A 191 -16.53 7.14 -14.08
CA ILE A 191 -17.02 5.94 -14.77
C ILE A 191 -18.44 5.59 -14.33
N SER A 192 -18.73 5.61 -13.03
CA SER A 192 -20.08 5.33 -12.51
C SER A 192 -21.12 6.33 -13.01
N PHE A 193 -20.74 7.58 -13.29
CA PHE A 193 -21.62 8.58 -13.89
C PHE A 193 -21.79 8.39 -15.41
N VAL A 194 -20.68 8.09 -16.12
CA VAL A 194 -20.64 8.02 -17.58
C VAL A 194 -21.18 6.69 -18.11
N LEU A 195 -20.95 5.58 -17.42
CA LEU A 195 -21.28 4.22 -17.88
C LEU A 195 -22.79 4.03 -18.14
N PRO A 196 -23.73 4.48 -17.28
CA PRO A 196 -25.17 4.41 -17.57
C PRO A 196 -25.60 5.30 -18.74
N LEU A 197 -24.96 6.47 -18.92
CA LEU A 197 -25.26 7.39 -20.03
C LEU A 197 -24.82 6.80 -21.37
N LEU A 198 -23.64 6.18 -21.40
CA LEU A 198 -23.13 5.49 -22.59
C LEU A 198 -23.93 4.22 -22.90
N ALA A 199 -24.36 3.47 -21.88
CA ALA A 199 -25.24 2.32 -22.07
C ALA A 199 -26.52 2.72 -22.83
N LYS A 200 -27.20 3.79 -22.39
CA LYS A 200 -28.40 4.30 -23.06
C LYS A 200 -28.17 4.71 -24.52
N LEU A 201 -27.00 5.28 -24.84
CA LEU A 201 -26.64 5.70 -26.19
C LEU A 201 -26.29 4.53 -27.12
N ILE A 202 -25.76 3.43 -26.58
CA ILE A 202 -25.25 2.29 -27.35
C ILE A 202 -26.34 1.24 -27.62
N THR A 203 -27.16 0.91 -26.61
CA THR A 203 -28.15 -0.18 -26.72
C THR A 203 -29.57 0.33 -26.95
N GLY A 204 -29.83 1.63 -26.83
CA GLY A 204 -31.17 2.22 -26.93
C GLY A 204 -32.11 1.87 -25.75
N GLU A 205 -31.68 0.96 -24.86
CA GLU A 205 -32.41 0.50 -23.68
C GLU A 205 -31.56 0.67 -22.41
N ASN A 206 -32.16 0.81 -21.23
CA ASN A 206 -31.45 0.92 -19.94
C ASN A 206 -30.87 -0.42 -19.43
N LYS A 207 -30.51 -1.36 -20.32
CA LYS A 207 -29.94 -2.66 -19.94
C LYS A 207 -28.43 -2.58 -19.85
N ILE A 208 -27.90 -2.50 -18.62
CA ILE A 208 -26.45 -2.42 -18.32
C ILE A 208 -25.74 -3.77 -18.54
N TYR A 209 -26.50 -4.85 -18.77
CA TYR A 209 -26.00 -6.22 -18.83
C TYR A 209 -25.65 -6.71 -20.25
N ASP A 210 -25.61 -5.84 -21.27
CA ASP A 210 -25.17 -6.22 -22.61
C ASP A 210 -23.64 -6.12 -22.75
N MET A 211 -23.00 -7.19 -23.24
CA MET A 211 -21.55 -7.26 -23.48
C MET A 211 -21.07 -6.20 -24.48
N ASN A 212 -21.93 -5.77 -25.42
CA ASN A 212 -21.58 -4.78 -26.43
C ASN A 212 -21.27 -3.40 -25.82
N ILE A 213 -21.86 -3.05 -24.68
CA ILE A 213 -21.54 -1.83 -23.94
C ILE A 213 -20.09 -1.90 -23.45
N TYR A 214 -19.71 -3.01 -22.82
CA TYR A 214 -18.37 -3.21 -22.29
C TYR A 214 -17.32 -3.24 -23.42
N ARG A 215 -17.64 -3.85 -24.56
CA ARG A 215 -16.80 -3.86 -25.78
C ARG A 215 -16.50 -2.47 -26.34
N ALA A 216 -17.43 -1.53 -26.21
CA ALA A 216 -17.28 -0.15 -26.71
C ALA A 216 -16.65 0.79 -25.67
N VAL A 217 -17.01 0.66 -24.39
CA VAL A 217 -16.61 1.60 -23.33
C VAL A 217 -15.24 1.28 -22.73
N PHE A 218 -14.92 0.00 -22.50
CA PHE A 218 -13.70 -0.37 -21.79
C PHE A 218 -12.40 -0.11 -22.59
N PRO A 219 -12.30 -0.40 -23.90
CA PRO A 219 -11.08 -0.14 -24.65
C PRO A 219 -10.60 1.34 -24.62
N PRO A 220 -11.42 2.36 -24.93
CA PRO A 220 -10.95 3.74 -24.86
C PRO A 220 -10.60 4.17 -23.43
N LEU A 221 -11.34 3.68 -22.43
CA LEU A 221 -11.07 3.93 -21.01
C LEU A 221 -9.72 3.36 -20.56
N LEU A 222 -9.44 2.11 -20.93
CA LEU A 222 -8.20 1.41 -20.59
C LEU A 222 -6.98 2.05 -21.27
N LEU A 223 -7.12 2.46 -22.53
CA LEU A 223 -6.07 3.19 -23.25
C LEU A 223 -5.81 4.57 -22.64
N PHE A 224 -6.86 5.29 -22.25
CA PHE A 224 -6.74 6.55 -21.53
C PHE A 224 -6.04 6.36 -20.18
N GLY A 225 -6.44 5.35 -19.40
CA GLY A 225 -5.77 4.98 -18.15
C GLY A 225 -4.29 4.68 -18.36
N LEU A 226 -3.95 3.89 -19.39
CA LEU A 226 -2.57 3.57 -19.74
C LEU A 226 -1.74 4.81 -20.08
N LEU A 227 -2.30 5.76 -20.85
CA LEU A 227 -1.63 7.02 -21.18
C LEU A 227 -1.30 7.83 -19.92
N LEU A 228 -2.22 7.89 -18.96
CA LEU A 228 -1.99 8.58 -17.69
C LEU A 228 -0.90 7.93 -16.85
N THR A 229 -0.75 6.59 -16.87
CA THR A 229 0.33 5.91 -16.11
C THR A 229 1.74 6.30 -16.57
N ILE A 230 1.90 6.85 -17.79
CA ILE A 230 3.19 7.37 -18.30
C ILE A 230 3.71 8.51 -17.42
N PHE A 231 2.84 9.31 -16.79
CA PHE A 231 3.26 10.39 -15.91
C PHE A 231 4.02 9.88 -14.69
N ILE A 232 3.59 8.77 -14.08
CA ILE A 232 4.34 8.09 -13.02
C ILE A 232 5.69 7.65 -13.58
N HIS A 233 5.69 6.90 -14.69
CA HIS A 233 6.93 6.37 -15.24
C HIS A 233 7.92 7.45 -15.68
N LYS A 234 7.51 8.68 -16.01
CA LYS A 234 8.42 9.72 -16.50
C LYS A 234 8.90 10.70 -15.41
N ASN A 235 8.06 11.02 -14.42
CA ASN A 235 8.30 12.14 -13.50
C ASN A 235 8.51 11.74 -12.04
N THR A 236 8.37 10.47 -11.66
CA THR A 236 8.65 10.02 -10.28
C THR A 236 10.01 9.35 -10.19
N GLU A 237 10.80 9.61 -9.15
CA GLU A 237 12.08 8.95 -8.91
C GLU A 237 12.08 8.28 -7.54
N GLU A 238 12.37 6.98 -7.51
CA GLU A 238 12.48 6.25 -6.25
C GLU A 238 13.75 6.68 -5.54
N LYS A 239 13.59 7.35 -4.38
CA LYS A 239 14.68 8.00 -3.66
C LYS A 239 15.37 7.08 -2.66
N ILE A 240 14.70 6.01 -2.26
CA ILE A 240 15.30 4.99 -1.40
C ILE A 240 16.08 4.02 -2.29
N ILE A 241 17.26 4.43 -2.71
CA ILE A 241 18.28 3.49 -3.17
C ILE A 241 18.74 2.77 -1.92
N GLN A 242 18.15 1.61 -1.64
CA GLN A 242 18.66 0.70 -0.61
C GLN A 242 20.15 0.53 -0.85
N ALA A 243 20.95 0.71 0.20
CA ALA A 243 22.39 0.54 0.12
C ALA A 243 22.70 -0.81 -0.54
N LYS A 244 23.49 -0.79 -1.63
CA LYS A 244 23.95 -1.99 -2.34
C LYS A 244 24.72 -2.96 -1.45
N THR A 245 25.10 -2.53 -0.25
CA THR A 245 26.01 -3.23 0.65
C THR A 245 25.39 -4.35 1.48
N HIS A 246 24.07 -4.54 1.53
CA HIS A 246 23.51 -5.78 2.11
C HIS A 246 22.08 -6.07 1.62
N VAL A 247 21.95 -6.56 0.38
CA VAL A 247 20.75 -7.31 -0.01
C VAL A 247 20.89 -8.72 0.54
N ILE A 248 20.64 -8.87 1.85
CA ILE A 248 20.41 -10.20 2.41
C ILE A 248 19.13 -10.70 1.73
N GLN A 249 19.29 -11.64 0.80
CA GLN A 249 18.16 -12.34 0.22
C GLN A 249 17.52 -13.17 1.34
N ILE A 250 16.53 -12.60 2.01
CA ILE A 250 15.79 -13.33 3.03
C ILE A 250 15.05 -14.45 2.31
N LYS A 251 15.34 -15.68 2.73
CA LYS A 251 14.64 -16.85 2.21
C LYS A 251 13.14 -16.65 2.38
N PHE A 252 12.37 -16.87 1.31
CA PHE A 252 10.90 -16.75 1.31
C PHE A 252 10.24 -17.40 2.53
N THR A 253 10.71 -18.59 2.94
CA THR A 253 10.16 -19.29 4.12
C THR A 253 10.49 -18.62 5.45
N ASP A 254 11.65 -18.00 5.54
CA ASP A 254 12.13 -17.34 6.76
C ASP A 254 11.42 -15.99 6.91
N ALA A 255 11.28 -15.27 5.80
CA ALA A 255 10.49 -14.04 5.75
C ALA A 255 8.99 -14.30 6.01
N LEU A 256 8.42 -15.37 5.45
CA LEU A 256 7.04 -15.78 5.73
C LEU A 256 6.85 -16.12 7.21
N ARG A 257 7.80 -16.85 7.80
CA ARG A 257 7.77 -17.18 9.23
C ARG A 257 7.90 -15.93 10.11
N ALA A 258 8.72 -14.97 9.71
CA ALA A 258 8.89 -13.71 10.43
C ALA A 258 7.59 -12.88 10.42
N VAL A 259 6.96 -12.73 9.25
CA VAL A 259 5.66 -12.06 9.11
C VAL A 259 4.57 -12.81 9.88
N ALA A 260 4.56 -14.14 9.84
CA ALA A 260 3.61 -14.96 10.59
C ALA A 260 3.75 -14.85 12.12
N LYS A 261 4.86 -14.32 12.66
CA LYS A 261 4.99 -14.01 14.10
C LYS A 261 4.53 -12.61 14.47
N ASN A 262 4.17 -11.78 13.49
CA ASN A 262 3.76 -10.40 13.73
C ASN A 262 2.34 -10.35 14.30
N LYS A 263 2.24 -10.00 15.59
CA LYS A 263 0.94 -9.93 16.28
C LYS A 263 -0.03 -8.93 15.66
N TYR A 264 0.46 -7.77 15.20
CA TYR A 264 -0.40 -6.70 14.66
C TYR A 264 -0.94 -7.06 13.28
N PHE A 265 -0.15 -7.79 12.49
CA PHE A 265 -0.61 -8.36 11.24
C PHE A 265 -1.83 -9.27 11.46
N TRP A 266 -1.76 -10.19 12.43
CA TRP A 266 -2.88 -11.09 12.74
C TRP A 266 -4.08 -10.34 13.29
N ILE A 267 -3.89 -9.35 14.15
CA ILE A 267 -5.00 -8.53 14.67
C ILE A 267 -5.77 -7.86 13.54
N ILE A 268 -5.07 -7.18 12.61
CA ILE A 268 -5.70 -6.49 11.49
C ILE A 268 -6.33 -7.48 10.50
N SER A 269 -5.65 -8.59 10.21
CA SER A 269 -6.13 -9.60 9.27
C SER A 269 -7.38 -10.33 9.81
N LEU A 270 -7.36 -10.73 11.08
CA LEU A 270 -8.50 -11.38 11.73
C LEU A 270 -9.71 -10.45 11.82
N ALA A 271 -9.51 -9.15 12.06
CA ALA A 271 -10.61 -8.18 12.05
C ALA A 271 -11.38 -8.21 10.71
N GLY A 272 -10.65 -8.15 9.59
CA GLY A 272 -11.26 -8.22 8.25
C GLY A 272 -11.89 -9.58 7.93
N TRP A 273 -11.26 -10.69 8.36
CA TRP A 273 -11.74 -12.04 8.03
C TRP A 273 -12.97 -12.45 8.82
N ILE A 274 -13.01 -12.13 10.12
CA ILE A 274 -14.16 -12.47 10.98
C ILE A 274 -15.30 -11.47 10.74
N GLY A 275 -14.99 -10.25 10.32
CA GLY A 275 -15.95 -9.20 9.97
C GLY A 275 -16.71 -9.39 8.64
N PHE A 276 -16.58 -10.53 7.97
CA PHE A 276 -17.06 -10.72 6.59
C PHE A 276 -18.57 -10.49 6.39
N LEU A 277 -19.39 -10.67 7.43
CA LEU A 277 -20.84 -10.44 7.35
C LEU A 277 -21.24 -8.98 7.42
N GLU A 278 -20.32 -8.06 7.78
CA GLU A 278 -20.64 -6.63 7.97
C GLU A 278 -21.33 -6.03 6.73
N SER A 279 -20.98 -6.46 5.53
CA SER A 279 -21.54 -5.95 4.27
C SER A 279 -22.86 -6.60 3.82
N SER A 280 -23.42 -7.56 4.57
CA SER A 280 -24.65 -8.28 4.18
C SER A 280 -25.86 -7.36 3.97
N PHE A 281 -25.95 -6.23 4.67
CA PHE A 281 -27.02 -5.24 4.51
C PHE A 281 -26.94 -4.44 3.18
N ALA A 282 -25.83 -4.52 2.44
CA ALA A 282 -25.57 -3.65 1.29
C ALA A 282 -26.57 -3.85 0.13
N THR A 283 -27.24 -5.00 0.05
CA THR A 283 -28.25 -5.31 -0.98
C THR A 283 -29.62 -4.71 -0.69
N ILE A 284 -29.89 -4.33 0.57
CA ILE A 284 -31.22 -3.88 1.02
C ILE A 284 -31.70 -2.66 0.25
N LEU A 285 -30.82 -1.68 0.00
CA LEU A 285 -31.19 -0.46 -0.72
C LEU A 285 -31.60 -0.77 -2.16
N ALA A 286 -30.90 -1.70 -2.81
CA ALA A 286 -31.27 -2.18 -4.13
C ALA A 286 -32.59 -2.96 -4.11
N TRP A 287 -32.84 -3.77 -3.08
CA TRP A 287 -34.08 -4.53 -2.97
C TRP A 287 -35.29 -3.64 -2.68
N LEU A 288 -35.12 -2.57 -1.89
CA LEU A 288 -36.15 -1.55 -1.65
C LEU A 288 -36.62 -0.90 -2.96
N TYR A 289 -35.68 -0.64 -3.87
CA TYR A 289 -36.00 -0.09 -5.19
C TYR A 289 -36.61 -1.13 -6.12
N ASN A 290 -36.00 -2.31 -6.26
CA ASN A 290 -36.40 -3.29 -7.28
C ASN A 290 -37.65 -4.11 -6.93
N TYR A 291 -37.96 -4.32 -5.64
CA TYR A 291 -39.03 -5.24 -5.22
C TYR A 291 -40.12 -4.59 -4.35
N GLN A 292 -39.88 -3.38 -3.85
CA GLN A 292 -40.82 -2.67 -2.96
C GLN A 292 -41.28 -1.32 -3.53
N ASP A 293 -40.85 -0.96 -4.75
CA ASP A 293 -41.19 0.31 -5.43
C ASP A 293 -41.02 1.54 -4.52
N ALA A 294 -40.01 1.54 -3.65
CA ALA A 294 -39.89 2.53 -2.58
C ALA A 294 -39.50 3.94 -3.06
N CYS A 295 -39.01 4.09 -4.30
CA CYS A 295 -38.65 5.38 -4.90
C CYS A 295 -38.63 5.32 -6.43
N THR A 296 -38.61 6.50 -7.07
CA THR A 296 -38.45 6.63 -8.52
C THR A 296 -37.01 6.33 -8.98
N PRO A 297 -36.79 5.98 -10.26
CA PRO A 297 -35.45 5.71 -10.80
C PRO A 297 -34.46 6.87 -10.62
N MET A 298 -34.95 8.11 -10.72
CA MET A 298 -34.12 9.30 -10.53
C MET A 298 -33.73 9.47 -9.06
N GLU A 299 -34.67 9.26 -8.13
CA GLU A 299 -34.37 9.28 -6.70
C GLU A 299 -33.39 8.18 -6.33
N TYR A 300 -33.56 6.94 -6.80
CA TYR A 300 -32.62 5.85 -6.56
C TYR A 300 -31.19 6.18 -7.03
N SER A 301 -31.06 6.79 -8.21
CA SER A 301 -29.77 7.24 -8.75
C SER A 301 -29.11 8.31 -7.86
N VAL A 302 -29.90 9.23 -7.32
CA VAL A 302 -29.42 10.26 -6.37
C VAL A 302 -29.03 9.62 -5.03
N ILE A 303 -29.84 8.70 -4.50
CA ILE A 303 -29.60 7.98 -3.25
C ILE A 303 -28.29 7.19 -3.31
N THR A 304 -28.09 6.41 -4.38
CA THR A 304 -26.86 5.63 -4.59
C THR A 304 -25.64 6.53 -4.77
N ALA A 305 -25.77 7.67 -5.46
CA ALA A 305 -24.71 8.66 -5.58
C ALA A 305 -24.35 9.30 -4.22
N ILE A 306 -25.33 9.66 -3.40
CA ILE A 306 -25.11 10.21 -2.05
C ILE A 306 -24.41 9.18 -1.16
N TYR A 307 -24.88 7.93 -1.16
CA TYR A 307 -24.25 6.86 -0.40
C TYR A 307 -22.79 6.63 -0.83
N GLY A 308 -22.53 6.54 -2.14
CA GLY A 308 -21.17 6.41 -2.68
C GLY A 308 -20.24 7.58 -2.32
N ASN A 309 -20.80 8.79 -2.18
CA ASN A 309 -20.05 9.99 -1.81
C ASN A 309 -19.65 10.04 -0.31
N SER A 310 -20.16 9.14 0.54
CA SER A 310 -19.74 9.04 1.95
C SER A 310 -18.22 8.81 2.09
N ALA A 311 -17.60 8.08 1.15
CA ALA A 311 -16.16 7.85 1.16
C ALA A 311 -15.35 9.15 1.00
N LEU A 312 -15.80 10.08 0.16
CA LEU A 312 -15.14 11.37 -0.06
C LEU A 312 -15.08 12.19 1.22
N TRP A 313 -16.20 12.30 1.94
CA TRP A 313 -16.28 13.05 3.19
C TRP A 313 -15.40 12.43 4.28
N SER A 314 -15.37 11.11 4.33
CA SER A 314 -14.48 10.36 5.23
C SER A 314 -13.01 10.69 4.97
N MET A 315 -12.60 10.66 3.71
CA MET A 315 -11.22 10.99 3.32
C MET A 315 -10.88 12.46 3.61
N LEU A 316 -11.82 13.38 3.41
CA LEU A 316 -11.61 14.81 3.69
C LEU A 316 -11.40 15.08 5.19
N PHE A 317 -12.19 14.45 6.06
CA PHE A 317 -12.12 14.65 7.50
C PHE A 317 -11.08 13.76 8.20
N ALA A 318 -10.61 12.68 7.55
CA ALA A 318 -9.69 11.73 8.15
C ALA A 318 -8.43 12.37 8.75
N PRO A 319 -7.68 13.28 8.08
CA PRO A 319 -6.47 13.86 8.65
C PRO A 319 -6.75 14.62 9.96
N PHE A 320 -7.89 15.31 10.02
CA PHE A 320 -8.31 16.04 11.20
C PHE A 320 -8.71 15.10 12.34
N LEU A 321 -9.46 14.05 12.03
CA LEU A 321 -9.91 13.05 13.00
C LEU A 321 -8.73 12.23 13.55
N ILE A 322 -7.79 11.83 12.71
CA ILE A 322 -6.56 11.12 13.10
C ILE A 322 -5.76 11.97 14.08
N ARG A 323 -5.48 13.24 13.75
CA ARG A 323 -4.71 14.14 14.63
C ARG A 323 -5.38 14.39 16.00
N LYS A 324 -6.72 14.37 16.05
CA LYS A 324 -7.49 14.70 17.25
C LYS A 324 -7.77 13.49 18.15
N ILE A 325 -8.14 12.37 17.56
CA ILE A 325 -8.62 11.15 18.25
C ILE A 325 -7.49 10.12 18.37
N GLY A 326 -6.58 10.09 17.39
CA GLY A 326 -5.52 9.09 17.23
C GLY A 326 -6.00 7.88 16.42
N LYS A 327 -5.12 7.26 15.62
CA LYS A 327 -5.46 6.13 14.73
C LYS A 327 -6.23 5.00 15.42
N ARG A 328 -5.71 4.47 16.55
CA ARG A 328 -6.30 3.34 17.30
C ARG A 328 -7.72 3.65 17.78
N ASN A 329 -7.90 4.77 18.46
CA ASN A 329 -9.19 5.14 19.04
C ASN A 329 -10.19 5.52 17.94
N LEU A 330 -9.72 6.12 16.84
CA LEU A 330 -10.55 6.44 15.69
C LEU A 330 -11.09 5.15 15.07
N LEU A 331 -10.25 4.13 14.89
CA LEU A 331 -10.64 2.82 14.37
C LEU A 331 -11.69 2.11 15.23
N ILE A 332 -11.50 2.11 16.56
CA ILE A 332 -12.49 1.54 17.49
C ILE A 332 -13.80 2.33 17.41
N SER A 333 -13.73 3.67 17.44
CA SER A 333 -14.92 4.52 17.39
C SER A 333 -15.69 4.41 16.07
N SER A 334 -14.99 4.25 14.93
CA SER A 334 -15.63 4.08 13.63
C SER A 334 -16.35 2.74 13.53
N ASN A 335 -15.74 1.66 14.03
CA ASN A 335 -16.39 0.34 14.06
C ASN A 335 -17.60 0.33 15.02
N LEU A 336 -17.49 0.93 16.21
CA LEU A 336 -18.62 1.06 17.13
C LEU A 336 -19.77 1.88 16.53
N MET A 337 -19.45 2.96 15.82
CA MET A 337 -20.43 3.74 15.07
C MET A 337 -21.10 2.88 14.00
N SER A 338 -20.33 2.08 13.24
CA SER A 338 -20.88 1.16 12.25
C SER A 338 -21.88 0.17 12.85
N ILE A 339 -21.56 -0.45 14.00
CA ILE A 339 -22.46 -1.39 14.70
C ILE A 339 -23.79 -0.71 15.06
N VAL A 340 -23.72 0.48 15.66
CA VAL A 340 -24.91 1.21 16.11
C VAL A 340 -25.81 1.58 14.92
N PHE A 341 -25.23 2.09 13.83
CA PHE A 341 -26.01 2.49 12.65
C PHE A 341 -26.51 1.31 11.83
N ILE A 342 -25.84 0.16 11.84
CA ILE A 342 -26.38 -1.08 11.26
C ILE A 342 -27.59 -1.54 12.09
N LEU A 343 -27.48 -1.58 13.42
CA LEU A 343 -28.61 -1.97 14.28
C LEU A 343 -29.80 -1.02 14.14
N MET A 344 -29.56 0.28 13.94
CA MET A 344 -30.62 1.26 13.65
C MET A 344 -31.37 0.97 12.34
N MET A 345 -30.80 0.23 11.39
CA MET A 345 -31.52 -0.15 10.16
C MET A 345 -32.68 -1.12 10.46
N TYR A 346 -32.61 -1.89 11.55
CA TYR A 346 -33.64 -2.88 11.90
C TYR A 346 -35.02 -2.23 12.13
N PRO A 347 -35.17 -1.27 13.08
CA PRO A 347 -36.45 -0.58 13.27
C PRO A 347 -36.87 0.25 12.04
N VAL A 348 -35.92 0.69 11.20
CA VAL A 348 -36.23 1.39 9.94
C VAL A 348 -36.95 0.47 8.95
N ILE A 349 -36.72 -0.84 8.98
CA ILE A 349 -37.42 -1.78 8.10
C ILE A 349 -38.73 -2.28 8.71
N THR A 350 -38.79 -2.47 10.04
CA THR A 350 -39.97 -3.07 10.67
C THR A 350 -41.07 -2.05 10.96
N GLU A 351 -40.72 -0.85 11.46
CA GLU A 351 -41.69 0.09 12.03
C GLU A 351 -42.01 1.31 11.13
N VAL A 352 -41.14 1.63 10.17
CA VAL A 352 -41.25 2.89 9.41
C VAL A 352 -42.13 2.71 8.16
N PRO A 353 -42.99 3.70 7.83
CA PRO A 353 -43.78 3.67 6.59
C PRO A 353 -42.91 3.69 5.33
N LYS A 354 -43.35 2.98 4.28
CA LYS A 354 -42.59 2.77 3.03
C LYS A 354 -41.98 4.05 2.43
N ASN A 355 -42.74 5.14 2.41
CA ASN A 355 -42.32 6.42 1.82
C ASN A 355 -41.12 7.07 2.54
N MET A 356 -40.93 6.80 3.84
CA MET A 356 -39.81 7.31 4.63
C MET A 356 -38.69 6.29 4.82
N MET A 357 -39.00 5.00 4.65
CA MET A 357 -38.09 3.88 4.86
C MET A 357 -36.81 4.05 4.05
N ILE A 358 -36.89 4.39 2.76
CA ILE A 358 -35.71 4.52 1.91
C ILE A 358 -34.79 5.68 2.30
N TRP A 359 -35.35 6.83 2.72
CA TRP A 359 -34.58 8.00 3.12
C TRP A 359 -33.91 7.82 4.48
N LEU A 360 -34.60 7.20 5.44
CA LEU A 360 -34.01 6.84 6.72
C LEU A 360 -32.96 5.73 6.59
N MET A 361 -33.20 4.77 5.69
CA MET A 361 -32.22 3.74 5.33
C MET A 361 -30.96 4.37 4.75
N LEU A 362 -31.11 5.30 3.79
CA LEU A 362 -29.99 6.08 3.24
C LEU A 362 -29.23 6.80 4.36
N GLY A 363 -29.92 7.46 5.29
CA GLY A 363 -29.29 8.16 6.41
C GLY A 363 -28.43 7.23 7.27
N CYS A 364 -28.95 6.07 7.64
CA CYS A 364 -28.20 5.06 8.41
C CYS A 364 -27.01 4.52 7.63
N MET A 365 -27.22 4.15 6.36
CA MET A 365 -26.17 3.62 5.48
C MET A 365 -25.10 4.68 5.21
N PHE A 366 -25.46 5.95 5.03
CA PHE A 366 -24.51 7.02 4.80
C PHE A 366 -23.57 7.21 6.00
N ILE A 367 -24.09 7.24 7.23
CA ILE A 367 -23.26 7.38 8.42
C ILE A 367 -22.41 6.13 8.67
N ASN A 368 -22.97 4.94 8.47
CA ASN A 368 -22.18 3.70 8.48
C ASN A 368 -21.05 3.75 7.43
N GLY A 369 -21.36 4.18 6.19
CA GLY A 369 -20.40 4.36 5.10
C GLY A 369 -19.28 5.34 5.45
N LEU A 370 -19.55 6.37 6.26
CA LEU A 370 -18.51 7.23 6.82
C LEU A 370 -17.54 6.45 7.73
N GLY A 371 -18.09 5.64 8.63
CA GLY A 371 -17.32 4.81 9.56
C GLY A 371 -16.46 3.77 8.83
N THR A 372 -17.06 3.03 7.90
CA THR A 372 -16.38 1.97 7.14
C THR A 372 -15.30 2.55 6.22
N SER A 373 -15.56 3.69 5.57
CA SER A 373 -14.56 4.36 4.72
C SER A 373 -13.38 4.90 5.52
N LEU A 374 -13.63 5.47 6.72
CA LEU A 374 -12.57 5.85 7.65
C LEU A 374 -11.75 4.63 8.11
N GLY A 375 -12.41 3.51 8.42
CA GLY A 375 -11.76 2.25 8.77
C GLY A 375 -10.83 1.75 7.66
N ASN A 376 -11.31 1.73 6.41
CA ASN A 376 -10.51 1.32 5.25
C ASN A 376 -9.27 2.21 5.04
N LEU A 377 -9.42 3.52 5.19
CA LEU A 377 -8.30 4.45 5.10
C LEU A 377 -7.26 4.21 6.21
N LEU A 378 -7.73 4.00 7.45
CA LEU A 378 -6.85 3.69 8.58
C LEU A 378 -6.10 2.38 8.34
N THR A 379 -6.76 1.35 7.80
CA THR A 379 -6.12 0.08 7.47
C THR A 379 -4.92 0.26 6.53
N TYR A 380 -4.97 1.17 5.54
CA TYR A 380 -3.79 1.47 4.72
C TYR A 380 -2.64 2.07 5.54
N SER A 381 -2.93 2.97 6.48
CA SER A 381 -1.90 3.54 7.35
C SER A 381 -1.34 2.52 8.33
N LEU A 382 -2.19 1.69 8.93
CA LEU A 382 -1.79 0.64 9.87
C LEU A 382 -0.94 -0.44 9.18
N ASN A 383 -1.19 -0.72 7.90
CA ASN A 383 -0.34 -1.59 7.07
C ASN A 383 1.09 -1.04 6.91
N GLY A 384 1.30 0.27 7.01
CA GLY A 384 2.65 0.86 7.15
C GLY A 384 3.24 0.59 8.52
N ASP A 385 2.48 0.88 9.58
CA ASP A 385 2.92 0.76 10.97
C ASP A 385 3.32 -0.70 11.34
N ILE A 386 2.63 -1.72 10.80
CA ILE A 386 3.00 -3.13 11.02
C ILE A 386 4.33 -3.53 10.36
N ARG A 387 4.69 -2.87 9.25
CA ARG A 387 5.96 -3.09 8.55
C ARG A 387 7.10 -2.42 9.29
N ASP A 388 6.87 -1.22 9.83
CA ASP A 388 7.83 -0.56 10.72
C ASP A 388 8.07 -1.39 11.99
N TYR A 389 6.99 -1.95 12.57
CA TYR A 389 7.12 -2.89 13.69
C TYR A 389 7.90 -4.15 13.30
N GLN A 390 7.68 -4.69 12.10
CA GLN A 390 8.44 -5.84 11.60
C GLN A 390 9.92 -5.49 11.52
N GLN A 391 10.27 -4.36 10.91
CA GLN A 391 11.64 -3.88 10.80
C GLN A 391 12.26 -3.62 12.19
N TYR A 392 11.49 -3.10 13.15
CA TYR A 392 11.92 -2.93 14.53
C TYR A 392 12.28 -4.27 15.21
N ILE A 393 11.54 -5.34 14.95
CA ILE A 393 11.80 -6.67 15.54
C ILE A 393 12.90 -7.43 14.79
N THR A 394 12.90 -7.42 13.45
CA THR A 394 13.83 -8.23 12.65
C THR A 394 15.08 -7.49 12.20
N GLY A 395 15.15 -6.18 12.37
CA GLY A 395 16.22 -5.32 11.82
C GLY A 395 16.13 -5.14 10.29
N GLU A 396 15.57 -6.11 9.59
CA GLU A 396 15.42 -6.10 8.13
C GLU A 396 14.02 -5.64 7.70
N ARG A 397 13.97 -4.89 6.59
CA ARG A 397 12.72 -4.42 6.00
C ARG A 397 12.11 -5.49 5.08
N ILE A 398 11.01 -6.11 5.51
CA ILE A 398 10.33 -7.20 4.80
C ILE A 398 8.99 -6.70 4.24
N ASP A 399 8.98 -6.00 3.11
CA ASP A 399 7.74 -5.39 2.58
C ASP A 399 6.88 -6.37 1.75
N GLY A 400 7.47 -7.17 0.86
CA GLY A 400 6.72 -8.00 -0.11
C GLY A 400 5.99 -9.21 0.49
N MET A 401 6.52 -9.79 1.57
CA MET A 401 5.99 -11.04 2.14
C MET A 401 4.69 -10.89 2.92
N PHE A 402 4.33 -9.67 3.33
CA PHE A 402 3.00 -9.37 3.89
C PHE A 402 1.88 -9.70 2.90
N LEU A 403 2.11 -9.49 1.60
CA LEU A 403 1.15 -9.81 0.55
C LEU A 403 0.93 -11.33 0.45
N ALA A 404 2.00 -12.12 0.62
CA ALA A 404 1.93 -13.58 0.56
C ALA A 404 1.16 -14.17 1.76
N VAL A 405 1.33 -13.62 2.97
CA VAL A 405 0.54 -14.07 4.14
C VAL A 405 -0.92 -13.60 4.02
N GLY A 406 -1.17 -12.47 3.36
CA GLY A 406 -2.52 -12.00 3.02
C GLY A 406 -3.35 -13.00 2.18
N LEU A 407 -2.72 -13.94 1.46
CA LEU A 407 -3.41 -15.00 0.71
C LEU A 407 -4.23 -15.95 1.60
N ILE A 408 -3.86 -16.09 2.87
CA ILE A 408 -4.68 -16.82 3.85
C ILE A 408 -6.08 -16.18 3.89
N GLY A 409 -6.14 -14.86 3.80
CA GLY A 409 -7.39 -14.11 3.73
C GLY A 409 -8.23 -14.41 2.51
N SER A 410 -7.62 -14.67 1.35
CA SER A 410 -8.36 -15.08 0.14
C SER A 410 -9.04 -16.43 0.33
N VAL A 411 -8.38 -17.38 1.01
CA VAL A 411 -8.99 -18.69 1.36
C VAL A 411 -10.08 -18.52 2.40
N VAL A 412 -9.85 -17.71 3.44
CA VAL A 412 -10.88 -17.44 4.44
C VAL A 412 -12.10 -16.80 3.78
N THR A 413 -11.90 -15.78 2.94
CA THR A 413 -12.98 -15.09 2.19
C THR A 413 -13.73 -16.04 1.27
N MET A 414 -13.01 -16.96 0.61
CA MET A 414 -13.62 -18.00 -0.23
C MET A 414 -14.53 -18.91 0.61
N VAL A 415 -14.08 -19.35 1.79
CA VAL A 415 -14.87 -20.20 2.69
C VAL A 415 -16.05 -19.44 3.32
N THR A 416 -15.82 -18.21 3.79
CA THR A 416 -16.87 -17.41 4.42
C THR A 416 -17.93 -16.92 3.42
N GLY A 417 -17.56 -16.80 2.14
CA GLY A 417 -18.48 -16.44 1.05
C GLY A 417 -19.66 -17.40 0.88
N PHE A 418 -19.59 -18.62 1.40
CA PHE A 418 -20.71 -19.56 1.42
C PHE A 418 -21.80 -19.23 2.45
N VAL A 419 -21.46 -18.52 3.52
CA VAL A 419 -22.38 -18.31 4.64
C VAL A 419 -23.55 -17.41 4.22
N LEU A 420 -23.29 -16.39 3.40
CA LEU A 420 -24.33 -15.44 2.99
C LEU A 420 -25.44 -16.08 2.13
N PRO A 421 -25.15 -16.89 1.09
CA PRO A 421 -26.17 -17.67 0.39
C PRO A 421 -26.99 -18.61 1.30
N GLN A 422 -26.35 -19.22 2.30
CA GLN A 422 -27.06 -20.08 3.27
C GLN A 422 -27.98 -19.27 4.20
N ILE A 423 -27.56 -18.05 4.59
CA ILE A 423 -28.43 -17.13 5.32
C ILE A 423 -29.64 -16.73 4.45
N TYR A 424 -29.46 -16.48 3.15
CA TYR A 424 -30.58 -16.20 2.25
C TYR A 424 -31.55 -17.38 2.18
N ASP A 425 -31.06 -18.59 1.97
CA ASP A 425 -31.90 -19.80 1.91
C ASP A 425 -32.68 -20.00 3.21
N TYR A 426 -32.01 -19.94 4.37
CA TYR A 426 -32.66 -20.07 5.69
C TYR A 426 -33.66 -18.94 5.99
N ALA A 427 -33.39 -17.72 5.54
CA ALA A 427 -34.30 -16.59 5.69
C ALA A 427 -35.56 -16.69 4.80
N GLY A 428 -35.62 -17.67 3.89
CA GLY A 428 -36.78 -17.93 3.03
C GLY A 428 -36.62 -17.44 1.59
N LEU A 429 -35.43 -17.03 1.16
CA LEU A 429 -35.10 -16.71 -0.24
C LEU A 429 -34.82 -17.99 -1.03
N ASN A 430 -35.83 -18.87 -1.12
CA ASN A 430 -35.69 -20.19 -1.72
C ASN A 430 -36.91 -20.65 -2.53
N GLU A 431 -36.73 -21.71 -3.31
CA GLU A 431 -37.72 -22.19 -4.27
C GLU A 431 -39.01 -22.63 -3.57
N GLN A 432 -38.89 -23.24 -2.38
CA GLN A 432 -40.02 -23.73 -1.61
C GLN A 432 -40.95 -22.58 -1.19
N VAL A 433 -40.37 -21.50 -0.64
CA VAL A 433 -41.14 -20.32 -0.23
C VAL A 433 -41.68 -19.59 -1.46
N ALA A 434 -40.91 -19.45 -2.54
CA ALA A 434 -41.36 -18.82 -3.78
C ALA A 434 -42.61 -19.51 -4.35
N VAL A 435 -42.59 -20.84 -4.46
CA VAL A 435 -43.74 -21.63 -4.93
C VAL A 435 -44.91 -21.52 -3.96
N SER A 436 -44.65 -21.53 -2.64
CA SER A 436 -45.72 -21.38 -1.63
C SER A 436 -46.48 -20.06 -1.71
N LEU A 437 -45.82 -19.01 -2.22
CA LEU A 437 -46.40 -17.68 -2.44
C LEU A 437 -46.98 -17.49 -3.85
N GLY A 438 -46.94 -18.54 -4.69
CA GLY A 438 -47.45 -18.51 -6.07
C GLY A 438 -46.51 -17.86 -7.08
N TYR A 439 -45.22 -17.70 -6.75
CA TYR A 439 -44.20 -17.18 -7.68
C TYR A 439 -43.50 -18.30 -8.45
N ASP A 440 -42.89 -17.93 -9.58
CA ASP A 440 -42.09 -18.85 -10.39
C ASP A 440 -40.83 -19.31 -9.62
N ALA A 441 -40.63 -20.63 -9.56
CA ALA A 441 -39.46 -21.26 -8.93
C ALA A 441 -38.14 -20.87 -9.62
N SER A 442 -38.19 -20.43 -10.88
CA SER A 442 -37.00 -20.01 -11.63
C SER A 442 -36.32 -18.77 -11.06
N ASN A 443 -37.05 -17.94 -10.30
CA ASN A 443 -36.52 -16.71 -9.72
C ASN A 443 -37.01 -16.50 -8.27
N VAL A 444 -36.26 -17.09 -7.35
CA VAL A 444 -36.48 -17.02 -5.90
C VAL A 444 -36.53 -15.59 -5.33
N TYR A 445 -35.97 -14.59 -6.02
CA TYR A 445 -36.06 -13.21 -5.57
C TYR A 445 -37.47 -12.62 -5.64
N HIS A 446 -38.42 -13.26 -6.33
CA HIS A 446 -39.82 -12.84 -6.30
C HIS A 446 -40.45 -12.88 -4.90
N VAL A 447 -39.91 -13.69 -3.98
CA VAL A 447 -40.31 -13.68 -2.57
C VAL A 447 -40.19 -12.27 -1.96
N LEU A 448 -39.24 -11.45 -2.42
CA LEU A 448 -39.01 -10.09 -1.94
C LEU A 448 -40.12 -9.11 -2.31
N TYR A 449 -41.06 -9.43 -3.21
CA TYR A 449 -42.26 -8.62 -3.43
C TYR A 449 -43.24 -8.73 -2.25
N ASN A 450 -43.23 -9.86 -1.54
CA ASN A 450 -44.04 -10.01 -0.33
C ASN A 450 -43.42 -9.19 0.82
N GLU A 451 -44.16 -8.22 1.32
CA GLU A 451 -43.67 -7.27 2.34
C GLU A 451 -43.24 -7.96 3.65
N THR A 452 -43.94 -9.02 4.07
CA THR A 452 -43.63 -9.74 5.31
C THR A 452 -42.31 -10.49 5.19
N TYR A 453 -42.11 -11.23 4.09
CA TYR A 453 -40.85 -11.93 3.84
C TYR A 453 -39.71 -10.94 3.59
N PHE A 454 -39.96 -9.85 2.86
CA PHE A 454 -38.99 -8.78 2.68
C PHE A 454 -38.48 -8.24 4.02
N LYS A 455 -39.38 -7.83 4.91
CA LYS A 455 -39.03 -7.32 6.24
C LYS A 455 -38.27 -8.35 7.06
N HIS A 456 -38.69 -9.62 7.02
CA HIS A 456 -38.05 -10.71 7.75
C HIS A 456 -36.61 -10.97 7.26
N ILE A 457 -36.43 -11.13 5.95
CA ILE A 457 -35.14 -11.39 5.32
C ILE A 457 -34.19 -10.22 5.58
N CYS A 458 -34.62 -8.98 5.32
CA CYS A 458 -33.79 -7.81 5.55
C CYS A 458 -33.43 -7.65 7.04
N GLY A 459 -34.37 -7.96 7.95
CA GLY A 459 -34.11 -7.97 9.39
C GLY A 459 -33.02 -8.97 9.79
N ILE A 460 -33.05 -10.19 9.24
CA ILE A 460 -32.00 -11.21 9.44
C ILE A 460 -30.65 -10.71 8.92
N LEU A 461 -30.62 -10.09 7.73
CA LEU A 461 -29.39 -9.56 7.14
C LEU A 461 -28.79 -8.42 7.96
N ILE A 462 -29.63 -7.55 8.52
CA ILE A 462 -29.18 -6.48 9.42
C ILE A 462 -28.55 -7.06 10.68
N ILE A 463 -29.18 -8.07 11.29
CA ILE A 463 -28.63 -8.75 12.47
C ILE A 463 -27.31 -9.45 12.13
N ALA A 464 -27.25 -10.17 11.01
CA ALA A 464 -26.03 -10.81 10.53
C ALA A 464 -24.91 -9.77 10.28
N SER A 465 -25.25 -8.62 9.69
CA SER A 465 -24.31 -7.51 9.52
C SER A 465 -23.87 -6.87 10.82
N ALA A 466 -24.75 -6.70 11.80
CA ALA A 466 -24.40 -6.19 13.11
C ALA A 466 -23.44 -7.14 13.85
N ILE A 467 -23.68 -8.45 13.76
CA ILE A 467 -22.77 -9.48 14.27
C ILE A 467 -21.42 -9.38 13.54
N GLY A 468 -21.42 -9.29 12.21
CA GLY A 468 -20.19 -9.10 11.43
C GLY A 468 -19.40 -7.87 11.85
N ALA A 469 -20.05 -6.72 11.99
CA ALA A 469 -19.42 -5.48 12.46
C ALA A 469 -18.87 -5.60 13.89
N ALA A 470 -19.60 -6.27 14.79
CA ALA A 470 -19.13 -6.52 16.16
C ALA A 470 -17.89 -7.41 16.17
N LEU A 471 -17.89 -8.48 15.37
CA LEU A 471 -16.75 -9.38 15.23
C LEU A 471 -15.54 -8.69 14.61
N ASN A 472 -15.74 -7.75 13.68
CA ASN A 472 -14.68 -6.89 13.13
C ASN A 472 -14.05 -6.01 14.22
N ALA A 473 -14.85 -5.47 15.15
CA ALA A 473 -14.36 -4.59 16.21
C ALA A 473 -13.50 -5.29 17.28
N ILE A 474 -13.77 -6.58 17.57
CA ILE A 474 -13.15 -7.30 18.70
C ILE A 474 -11.61 -7.33 18.63
N PRO A 475 -10.97 -7.73 17.50
CA PRO A 475 -9.52 -7.79 17.42
C PRO A 475 -8.85 -6.44 17.69
N TYR A 476 -9.48 -5.32 17.30
CA TYR A 476 -8.90 -3.99 17.49
C TYR A 476 -8.79 -3.55 18.96
N PHE A 477 -9.54 -4.18 19.89
CA PHE A 477 -9.32 -3.94 21.31
C PHE A 477 -7.95 -4.44 21.79
N PHE A 478 -7.42 -5.50 21.17
CA PHE A 478 -6.09 -6.06 21.42
C PHE A 478 -4.98 -5.31 20.66
N TYR A 479 -5.34 -4.33 19.82
CA TYR A 479 -4.37 -3.52 19.09
C TYR A 479 -3.78 -2.43 19.99
N ASP A 480 -2.54 -2.61 20.44
CA ASP A 480 -1.83 -1.68 21.34
C ASP A 480 -0.82 -0.74 20.64
N LEU A 481 -0.78 -0.72 19.30
CA LEU A 481 0.15 0.15 18.55
C LEU A 481 -0.41 1.57 18.44
N THR A 482 0.00 2.44 19.36
CA THR A 482 -0.32 3.87 19.32
C THR A 482 0.65 4.63 18.42
N GLU A 483 0.27 5.84 18.00
CA GLU A 483 1.17 6.73 17.24
C GLU A 483 2.48 7.00 17.98
N THR A 484 2.41 7.22 19.30
CA THR A 484 3.60 7.39 20.15
C THR A 484 4.50 6.16 20.13
N LYS A 485 3.92 4.95 20.19
CA LYS A 485 4.69 3.69 20.16
C LYS A 485 5.32 3.46 18.78
N GLN A 486 4.59 3.76 17.70
CA GLN A 486 5.12 3.70 16.34
C GLN A 486 6.28 4.70 16.17
N LYS A 487 6.11 5.96 16.59
CA LYS A 487 7.17 6.97 16.56
C LYS A 487 8.39 6.52 17.34
N ALA A 488 8.20 5.99 18.54
CA ALA A 488 9.29 5.46 19.36
C ALA A 488 10.08 4.36 18.63
N MET A 489 9.40 3.42 17.97
CA MET A 489 10.04 2.38 17.15
C MET A 489 10.82 2.98 15.97
N VAL A 490 10.25 3.97 15.27
CA VAL A 490 10.93 4.67 14.17
C VAL A 490 12.16 5.43 14.67
N THR A 491 12.05 6.11 15.82
CA THR A 491 13.17 6.79 16.48
C THR A 491 14.30 5.80 16.82
N VAL A 492 13.97 4.63 17.36
CA VAL A 492 14.95 3.56 17.61
C VAL A 492 15.60 3.09 16.31
N LEU A 493 14.83 2.94 15.22
CA LEU A 493 15.38 2.58 13.92
C LEU A 493 16.37 3.64 13.39
N LYS A 494 16.15 4.93 13.65
CA LYS A 494 17.12 6.00 13.32
C LYS A 494 18.41 5.87 14.10
N ILE A 495 18.34 5.54 15.39
CA ILE A 495 19.52 5.30 16.22
C ILE A 495 20.29 4.07 15.73
N ARG A 496 19.60 2.99 15.35
CA ARG A 496 20.25 1.83 14.74
C ARG A 496 20.96 2.20 13.43
N ALA A 497 20.32 3.00 12.59
CA ALA A 497 20.91 3.50 11.35
C ALA A 497 22.15 4.37 11.61
N LEU A 498 22.14 5.25 12.62
CA LEU A 498 23.31 6.04 13.02
C LEU A 498 24.55 5.15 13.22
N PHE A 499 24.43 4.12 14.05
CA PHE A 499 25.55 3.24 14.37
C PHE A 499 25.96 2.35 13.19
N GLU A 500 25.00 1.89 12.38
CA GLU A 500 25.31 1.14 11.17
C GLU A 500 26.02 2.01 10.12
N ASP A 501 25.55 3.24 9.89
CA ASP A 501 26.14 4.18 8.94
C ASP A 501 27.53 4.65 9.40
N TYR A 502 27.74 4.82 10.72
CA TYR A 502 29.06 5.12 11.28
C TYR A 502 30.06 4.00 10.99
N GLY A 503 29.72 2.75 11.32
CA GLY A 503 30.59 1.59 11.08
C GLY A 503 30.87 1.34 9.59
N ASN A 504 30.01 1.84 8.70
CA ASN A 504 30.17 1.74 7.25
C ASN A 504 30.84 2.98 6.61
N ASN A 505 31.28 3.96 7.38
CA ASN A 505 31.81 5.24 6.89
C ASN A 505 30.85 5.99 5.95
N ALA A 506 29.54 5.89 6.20
CA ALA A 506 28.48 6.47 5.38
C ALA A 506 27.62 7.51 6.13
N LEU A 507 28.00 7.85 7.37
CA LEU A 507 27.23 8.74 8.24
C LEU A 507 27.29 10.20 7.75
N SER A 508 26.13 10.79 7.47
CA SER A 508 26.02 12.22 7.16
C SER A 508 25.95 13.10 8.41
N ASP A 509 26.43 14.34 8.29
CA ASP A 509 26.38 15.33 9.38
C ASP A 509 24.94 15.58 9.86
N GLU A 510 23.95 15.59 8.96
CA GLU A 510 22.55 15.81 9.32
C GLU A 510 21.93 14.64 10.11
N GLN A 511 22.21 13.40 9.70
CA GLN A 511 21.77 12.21 10.43
C GLN A 511 22.45 12.10 11.80
N LEU A 512 23.73 12.47 11.88
CA LEU A 512 24.46 12.52 13.15
C LEU A 512 23.78 13.48 14.12
N VAL A 513 23.54 14.72 13.70
CA VAL A 513 22.90 15.76 14.53
C VAL A 513 21.52 15.31 14.99
N GLU A 514 20.68 14.83 14.06
CA GLU A 514 19.33 14.37 14.40
C GLU A 514 19.35 13.23 15.43
N ALA A 515 20.23 12.24 15.26
CA ALA A 515 20.26 11.08 16.14
C ALA A 515 20.88 11.40 17.51
N ILE A 516 21.90 12.26 17.59
CA ILE A 516 22.45 12.71 18.87
C ILE A 516 21.43 13.56 19.65
N ASP A 517 20.74 14.50 18.99
CA ASP A 517 19.68 15.31 19.59
C ASP A 517 18.59 14.41 20.24
N ILE A 518 18.19 13.36 19.53
CA ILE A 518 17.22 12.37 20.01
C ILE A 518 17.74 11.67 21.27
N ILE A 519 19.02 11.28 21.31
CA ILE A 519 19.61 10.53 22.43
C ILE A 519 19.76 11.43 23.65
N GLU A 520 20.23 12.66 23.48
CA GLU A 520 20.38 13.63 24.57
C GLU A 520 19.02 14.02 25.15
N GLU A 521 18.04 14.36 24.28
CA GLU A 521 16.68 14.65 24.72
C GLU A 521 16.07 13.44 25.46
N ALA A 522 16.33 12.21 24.99
CA ALA A 522 15.87 11.03 25.68
C ALA A 522 16.50 10.89 27.06
N GLN A 523 17.82 11.09 27.20
CA GLN A 523 18.55 11.03 28.47
C GLN A 523 18.04 12.07 29.48
N GLU A 524 17.73 13.30 29.05
CA GLU A 524 17.13 14.33 29.91
C GLU A 524 15.71 14.00 30.39
N LEU A 525 15.01 13.16 29.66
CA LEU A 525 13.65 12.72 29.95
C LEU A 525 13.62 11.37 30.71
N VAL A 526 14.77 10.71 30.91
CA VAL A 526 14.87 9.49 31.70
C VAL A 526 14.38 9.75 33.13
N GLY A 527 13.47 8.89 33.61
CA GLY A 527 12.92 8.98 34.96
C GLY A 527 11.75 9.95 35.14
N LYS A 528 11.44 10.81 34.15
CA LYS A 528 10.23 11.64 34.19
C LYS A 528 8.98 10.78 33.96
N THR A 529 7.93 11.04 34.73
CA THR A 529 6.64 10.36 34.59
C THR A 529 5.68 11.19 33.73
N PRO A 530 4.94 10.58 32.79
CA PRO A 530 3.93 11.31 32.04
C PRO A 530 2.83 11.81 32.98
N GLU A 531 2.50 13.10 32.89
CA GLU A 531 1.38 13.68 33.63
C GLU A 531 0.09 13.56 32.84
N ASN A 532 -1.09 13.57 33.49
CA ASN A 532 -2.35 13.50 32.76
C ASN A 532 -2.83 14.93 32.40
N PRO A 533 -2.78 15.37 31.14
CA PRO A 533 -3.06 16.76 30.80
C PRO A 533 -4.54 17.10 31.03
N ASN A 534 -4.82 18.07 31.90
CA ASN A 534 -6.18 18.41 32.31
C ASN A 534 -6.74 19.60 31.51
N LYS A 535 -7.97 19.46 31.00
CA LYS A 535 -8.70 20.54 30.30
C LYS A 535 -9.37 21.55 31.26
N ALA A 536 -9.18 21.43 32.57
CA ALA A 536 -9.79 22.31 33.58
C ALA A 536 -9.45 23.79 33.34
N LYS A 537 -8.17 24.14 33.11
CA LYS A 537 -7.75 25.52 32.79
C LYS A 537 -8.42 26.06 31.53
N ILE A 538 -8.58 25.21 30.50
CA ILE A 538 -9.29 25.57 29.25
C ILE A 538 -10.79 25.79 29.51
N LYS A 539 -11.43 24.94 30.32
CA LYS A 539 -12.85 25.08 30.68
C LYS A 539 -13.09 26.33 31.52
N ALA A 540 -12.22 26.62 32.48
CA ALA A 540 -12.27 27.83 33.31
C ALA A 540 -12.09 29.11 32.48
N ALA A 541 -11.07 29.16 31.62
CA ALA A 541 -10.83 30.29 30.74
C ALA A 541 -11.98 30.52 29.73
N ARG A 542 -12.62 29.43 29.25
CA ARG A 542 -13.83 29.54 28.41
C ARG A 542 -15.03 30.10 29.16
N LYS A 543 -15.23 29.67 30.41
CA LYS A 543 -16.27 30.23 31.28
C LYS A 543 -16.04 31.71 31.57
N ALA A 544 -14.78 32.12 31.75
CA ALA A 544 -14.38 33.51 31.94
C ALA A 544 -14.44 34.36 30.65
N LYS A 545 -14.74 33.76 29.48
CA LYS A 545 -14.76 34.40 28.15
C LYS A 545 -13.44 35.11 27.75
N ASP A 546 -12.33 34.82 28.42
CA ASP A 546 -11.02 35.38 28.11
C ASP A 546 -10.36 34.57 26.97
N LYS A 547 -10.32 35.17 25.77
CA LYS A 547 -9.74 34.54 24.58
C LYS A 547 -8.24 34.30 24.71
N ASN A 548 -7.51 35.15 25.44
CA ASN A 548 -6.06 35.05 25.60
C ASN A 548 -5.73 33.93 26.60
N ALA A 549 -6.42 33.89 27.73
CA ALA A 549 -6.29 32.78 28.69
C ALA A 549 -6.68 31.43 28.07
N VAL A 550 -7.70 31.38 27.19
CA VAL A 550 -8.05 30.16 26.46
C VAL A 550 -6.93 29.73 25.52
N LYS A 551 -6.24 30.67 24.87
CA LYS A 551 -5.12 30.37 23.96
C LYS A 551 -3.91 29.86 24.76
N ALA A 552 -3.55 30.53 25.86
CA ALA A 552 -2.47 30.13 26.74
C ALA A 552 -2.72 28.74 27.36
N ALA A 553 -3.91 28.50 27.91
CA ALA A 553 -4.27 27.20 28.49
C ALA A 553 -4.28 26.06 27.45
N LYS A 554 -4.60 26.35 26.18
CA LYS A 554 -4.48 25.36 25.09
C LYS A 554 -3.02 25.09 24.73
N GLN A 555 -2.17 26.12 24.72
CA GLN A 555 -0.74 25.95 24.46
C GLN A 555 -0.09 25.10 25.55
N GLU A 556 -0.38 25.39 26.83
CA GLU A 556 0.09 24.61 27.97
C GLU A 556 -0.36 23.14 27.89
N TYR A 557 -1.66 22.90 27.63
CA TYR A 557 -2.19 21.54 27.44
C TYR A 557 -1.50 20.78 26.30
N ASN A 558 -1.24 21.45 25.17
CA ASN A 558 -0.58 20.82 24.03
C ASN A 558 0.89 20.54 24.32
N ALA A 559 1.61 21.47 24.98
CA ALA A 559 3.00 21.30 25.37
C ALA A 559 3.17 20.13 26.36
N GLN A 560 2.25 19.99 27.33
CA GLN A 560 2.25 18.86 28.26
C GLN A 560 2.01 17.52 27.54
N LYS A 561 1.09 17.50 26.56
CA LYS A 561 0.86 16.30 25.73
C LYS A 561 2.11 15.92 24.92
N GLU A 562 2.78 16.91 24.34
CA GLU A 562 4.02 16.72 23.59
C GLU A 562 5.16 16.21 24.49
N LEU A 563 5.31 16.78 25.69
CA LEU A 563 6.28 16.33 26.69
C LEU A 563 6.04 14.87 27.08
N ASN A 564 4.79 14.48 27.35
CA ASN A 564 4.45 13.09 27.67
C ASN A 564 4.78 12.12 26.53
N GLU A 565 4.59 12.57 25.29
CA GLU A 565 4.94 11.80 24.10
C GLU A 565 6.45 11.59 24.02
N LYS A 566 7.24 12.66 24.24
CA LYS A 566 8.70 12.61 24.29
C LYS A 566 9.20 11.71 25.43
N ILE A 567 8.60 11.79 26.62
CA ILE A 567 8.92 10.89 27.76
C ILE A 567 8.67 9.43 27.39
N ALA A 568 7.58 9.14 26.68
CA ALA A 568 7.29 7.77 26.24
C ALA A 568 8.31 7.28 25.19
N ILE A 569 8.72 8.13 24.26
CA ILE A 569 9.75 7.82 23.25
C ILE A 569 11.12 7.62 23.92
N ALA A 570 11.48 8.47 24.88
CA ALA A 570 12.74 8.43 25.60
C ALA A 570 13.02 7.07 26.24
N LYS A 571 11.99 6.37 26.73
CA LYS A 571 12.11 5.01 27.27
C LYS A 571 12.64 4.01 26.24
N PHE A 572 12.12 4.06 25.01
CA PHE A 572 12.57 3.16 23.93
C PHE A 572 13.99 3.49 23.49
N VAL A 573 14.30 4.79 23.37
CA VAL A 573 15.66 5.25 23.02
C VAL A 573 16.67 4.78 24.06
N THR A 574 16.37 4.98 25.34
CA THR A 574 17.25 4.58 26.45
C THR A 574 17.44 3.06 26.49
N GLN A 575 16.38 2.29 26.26
CA GLN A 575 16.46 0.83 26.15
C GLN A 575 17.34 0.38 24.98
N GLU A 576 17.29 1.08 23.83
CA GLU A 576 18.13 0.76 22.68
C GLU A 576 19.61 1.07 22.95
N ILE A 577 19.92 2.24 23.52
CA ILE A 577 21.30 2.63 23.83
C ILE A 577 21.94 1.68 24.84
N HIS A 578 21.18 1.23 25.84
CA HIS A 578 21.66 0.29 26.85
C HIS A 578 21.38 -1.18 26.53
N LYS A 579 20.94 -1.53 25.31
CA LYS A 579 20.54 -2.91 24.98
C LYS A 579 21.64 -3.93 25.25
N PHE A 580 22.90 -3.55 24.99
CA PHE A 580 24.08 -4.40 25.18
C PHE A 580 24.51 -4.55 26.66
N ASN A 581 23.87 -3.82 27.57
CA ASN A 581 24.07 -3.95 29.02
C ASN A 581 23.07 -4.92 29.66
N SER A 582 22.05 -5.37 28.93
CA SER A 582 21.05 -6.31 29.44
C SER A 582 21.63 -7.72 29.58
N GLU A 583 21.22 -8.44 30.63
CA GLU A 583 21.72 -9.80 30.91
C GLU A 583 21.45 -10.77 29.75
N GLU A 584 20.26 -10.67 29.14
CA GLU A 584 19.88 -11.45 27.96
C GLU A 584 20.80 -11.19 26.76
N MET A 585 21.10 -9.92 26.44
CA MET A 585 22.03 -9.60 25.35
C MET A 585 23.46 -10.00 25.64
N LEU A 586 23.91 -9.92 26.90
CA LEU A 586 25.23 -10.39 27.28
C LEU A 586 25.37 -11.90 27.04
N GLU A 587 24.33 -12.69 27.31
CA GLU A 587 24.32 -14.12 27.00
C GLU A 587 24.27 -14.40 25.49
N GLU A 588 23.47 -13.63 24.72
CA GLU A 588 23.49 -13.72 23.25
C GLU A 588 24.85 -13.34 22.67
N LEU A 589 25.53 -12.33 23.22
CA LEU A 589 26.87 -11.93 22.82
C LEU A 589 27.92 -13.00 23.15
N ARG A 590 27.86 -13.64 24.32
CA ARG A 590 28.75 -14.78 24.64
C ARG A 590 28.55 -15.92 23.64
N THR A 591 27.30 -16.23 23.33
CA THR A 591 26.95 -17.25 22.33
C THR A 591 27.47 -16.88 20.94
N ALA A 592 27.29 -15.62 20.54
CA ALA A 592 27.81 -15.11 19.27
C ALA A 592 29.33 -15.15 19.21
N GLN A 593 30.02 -14.77 20.29
CA GLN A 593 31.47 -14.85 20.38
C GLN A 593 31.96 -16.29 20.22
N GLN A 594 31.35 -17.26 20.90
CA GLN A 594 31.68 -18.67 20.75
C GLN A 594 31.52 -19.17 19.30
N ILE A 595 30.48 -18.73 18.61
CA ILE A 595 30.25 -19.07 17.19
C ILE A 595 31.29 -18.39 16.29
N TYR A 596 31.63 -17.13 16.59
CA TYR A 596 32.58 -16.35 15.81
C TYR A 596 34.01 -16.89 15.95
N ASP A 597 34.44 -17.21 17.18
CA ASP A 597 35.76 -17.77 17.48
C ASP A 597 35.97 -19.14 16.85
N ALA A 598 34.90 -19.94 16.76
CA ALA A 598 34.94 -21.22 16.06
C ALA A 598 35.13 -21.08 14.54
N GLY A 599 34.85 -19.90 13.99
CA GLY A 599 34.96 -19.62 12.57
C GLY A 599 33.99 -20.44 11.71
N LEU A 600 34.12 -20.30 10.39
CA LEU A 600 33.30 -21.03 9.43
C LEU A 600 33.56 -22.55 9.46
N ASP A 601 34.80 -22.96 9.71
CA ASP A 601 35.22 -24.36 9.72
C ASP A 601 34.84 -25.11 11.00
N GLY A 602 34.64 -24.39 12.12
CA GLY A 602 34.18 -24.96 13.39
C GLY A 602 32.66 -25.16 13.48
N LEU A 603 31.87 -24.54 12.61
CA LEU A 603 30.40 -24.67 12.58
C LEU A 603 29.88 -26.12 12.55
N PRO A 604 30.49 -27.07 11.81
CA PRO A 604 30.03 -28.47 11.80
C PRO A 604 30.12 -29.16 13.17
N LEU A 605 31.10 -28.76 13.99
CA LEU A 605 31.42 -29.38 15.27
C LEU A 605 30.78 -28.63 16.46
N LEU A 606 30.32 -27.40 16.25
CA LEU A 606 29.73 -26.57 17.29
C LEU A 606 28.42 -27.15 17.83
N HIS A 607 28.26 -27.14 19.16
CA HIS A 607 27.03 -27.53 19.85
C HIS A 607 26.63 -26.49 20.89
N ILE A 608 25.55 -25.76 20.59
CA ILE A 608 24.99 -24.74 21.47
C ILE A 608 23.48 -24.97 21.60
N LYS A 609 23.02 -25.23 22.83
CA LYS A 609 21.62 -25.60 23.11
C LYS A 609 20.63 -24.52 22.66
N SER A 610 20.94 -23.25 22.89
CA SER A 610 20.08 -22.11 22.51
C SER A 610 19.93 -21.91 20.98
N LYS A 611 20.89 -22.38 20.18
CA LYS A 611 20.92 -22.22 18.71
C LYS A 611 20.90 -23.56 17.96
N GLU A 612 20.50 -24.65 18.63
CA GLU A 612 20.60 -26.02 18.11
C GLU A 612 19.92 -26.19 16.74
N LYS A 613 18.71 -25.64 16.58
CA LYS A 613 17.96 -25.72 15.31
C LYS A 613 18.70 -25.03 14.15
N GLN A 614 19.22 -23.82 14.38
CA GLN A 614 19.98 -23.07 13.38
C GLN A 614 21.27 -23.80 13.00
N LEU A 615 22.02 -24.31 13.99
CA LEU A 615 23.24 -25.09 13.78
C LEU A 615 22.93 -26.38 13.00
N LYS A 616 21.84 -27.10 13.33
CA LYS A 616 21.43 -28.32 12.62
C LYS A 616 21.08 -28.06 11.16
N ASP A 617 20.39 -26.96 10.87
CA ASP A 617 20.05 -26.56 9.51
C ASP A 617 21.30 -26.17 8.70
N ALA A 618 22.24 -25.45 9.31
CA ALA A 618 23.53 -25.11 8.71
C ALA A 618 24.37 -26.37 8.42
N LYS A 619 24.53 -27.28 9.40
CA LYS A 619 25.26 -28.56 9.28
C LYS A 619 24.78 -29.39 8.08
N LYS A 620 23.46 -29.46 7.85
CA LYS A 620 22.89 -30.17 6.69
C LYS A 620 23.32 -29.56 5.35
N VAL A 621 23.42 -28.24 5.27
CA VAL A 621 23.83 -27.53 4.05
C VAL A 621 25.33 -27.69 3.83
N ILE A 622 26.14 -27.54 4.88
CA ILE A 622 27.59 -27.73 4.85
C ILE A 622 27.93 -29.14 4.34
N LYS A 623 27.33 -30.18 4.94
CA LYS A 623 27.54 -31.58 4.51
C LYS A 623 27.23 -31.82 3.03
N LYS A 624 26.27 -31.07 2.45
CA LYS A 624 25.83 -31.25 1.07
C LYS A 624 26.66 -30.47 0.06
N TYR A 625 27.09 -29.25 0.39
CA TYR A 625 27.70 -28.32 -0.58
C TYR A 625 29.15 -27.93 -0.26
N TYR A 626 29.61 -28.14 0.97
CA TYR A 626 30.95 -27.77 1.45
C TYR A 626 31.61 -28.93 2.23
N PRO A 627 31.85 -30.08 1.59
CA PRO A 627 32.44 -31.25 2.26
C PRO A 627 33.91 -31.04 2.68
N THR A 628 34.62 -30.08 2.05
CA THR A 628 36.04 -29.78 2.27
C THR A 628 36.27 -28.47 3.05
N GLY A 629 35.22 -27.86 3.61
CA GLY A 629 35.29 -26.55 4.27
C GLY A 629 34.49 -25.47 3.54
N ILE A 630 34.10 -24.42 4.26
CA ILE A 630 33.27 -23.34 3.72
C ILE A 630 34.16 -22.27 3.10
N VAL A 631 34.01 -22.02 1.80
CA VAL A 631 34.68 -20.91 1.13
C VAL A 631 33.83 -19.64 1.27
N PRO A 632 34.37 -18.52 1.79
CA PRO A 632 33.66 -17.24 1.82
C PRO A 632 33.21 -16.81 0.43
N PHE A 633 31.96 -16.36 0.31
CA PHE A 633 31.43 -15.83 -0.94
C PHE A 633 31.86 -14.37 -1.13
N ASP A 634 32.48 -14.06 -2.27
CA ASP A 634 32.82 -12.69 -2.65
C ASP A 634 31.59 -11.98 -3.23
N SER A 635 31.03 -11.03 -2.48
CA SER A 635 29.89 -10.23 -2.94
C SER A 635 30.22 -9.26 -4.08
N GLY A 636 31.49 -8.90 -4.28
CA GLY A 636 31.91 -7.96 -5.34
C GLY A 636 31.63 -8.45 -6.76
N ILE A 637 31.43 -9.76 -6.93
CA ILE A 637 31.00 -10.35 -8.20
C ILE A 637 29.68 -9.78 -8.71
N PHE A 638 28.77 -9.39 -7.80
CA PHE A 638 27.49 -8.81 -8.19
C PHE A 638 27.67 -7.44 -8.84
N ASP A 639 28.53 -6.59 -8.29
CA ASP A 639 28.79 -5.26 -8.86
C ASP A 639 29.36 -5.36 -10.27
N LEU A 640 30.32 -6.26 -10.48
CA LEU A 640 30.90 -6.54 -11.80
C LEU A 640 29.84 -7.06 -12.80
N LEU A 641 28.93 -7.92 -12.35
CA LEU A 641 27.87 -8.48 -13.19
C LEU A 641 26.79 -7.45 -13.52
N PHE A 642 26.41 -6.59 -12.57
CA PHE A 642 25.47 -5.50 -12.81
C PHE A 642 26.05 -4.47 -13.77
N GLU A 643 27.31 -4.08 -13.60
CA GLU A 643 27.97 -3.14 -14.52
C GLU A 643 28.06 -3.71 -15.95
N LYS A 644 28.39 -5.00 -16.09
CA LYS A 644 28.34 -5.69 -17.39
C LYS A 644 26.93 -5.70 -17.98
N GLU A 645 25.90 -5.94 -17.18
CA GLU A 645 24.51 -5.88 -17.65
C GLU A 645 24.17 -4.49 -18.17
N ASP A 646 24.52 -3.44 -17.43
CA ASP A 646 24.27 -2.05 -17.79
C ASP A 646 24.95 -1.66 -19.11
N GLN A 647 26.24 -1.98 -19.24
CA GLN A 647 27.00 -1.71 -20.46
C GLN A 647 26.39 -2.44 -21.66
N ASN A 648 25.94 -3.69 -21.47
CA ASN A 648 25.26 -4.45 -22.52
C ASN A 648 23.91 -3.81 -22.89
N GLU A 649 23.11 -3.35 -21.92
CA GLU A 649 21.83 -2.68 -22.18
C GLU A 649 22.01 -1.36 -22.95
N GLU A 650 23.01 -0.57 -22.59
CA GLU A 650 23.32 0.69 -23.29
C GLU A 650 23.76 0.42 -24.74
N LYS A 651 24.67 -0.54 -24.95
CA LYS A 651 25.09 -0.97 -26.29
C LYS A 651 23.90 -1.45 -27.11
N ARG A 652 23.01 -2.26 -26.53
CA ARG A 652 21.79 -2.74 -27.21
C ARG A 652 20.87 -1.59 -27.61
N ARG A 653 20.69 -0.59 -26.76
CA ARG A 653 19.87 0.58 -27.07
C ARG A 653 20.43 1.35 -28.27
N LYS A 654 21.73 1.63 -28.27
CA LYS A 654 22.42 2.30 -29.40
C LYS A 654 22.29 1.50 -30.69
N VAL A 655 22.48 0.19 -30.63
CA VAL A 655 22.34 -0.70 -31.80
C VAL A 655 20.90 -0.79 -32.30
N ILE A 656 19.89 -0.80 -31.42
CA ILE A 656 18.47 -0.81 -31.81
C ILE A 656 18.09 0.49 -32.52
N GLU A 657 18.57 1.64 -32.01
CA GLU A 657 18.37 2.94 -32.63
C GLU A 657 19.05 3.02 -34.01
N ALA A 658 20.31 2.57 -34.09
CA ALA A 658 21.04 2.48 -35.36
C ALA A 658 20.36 1.55 -36.36
N LEU A 659 19.78 0.43 -35.90
CA LEU A 659 19.03 -0.52 -36.71
C LEU A 659 17.71 0.09 -37.22
N HIS A 660 17.03 0.88 -36.40
CA HIS A 660 15.84 1.64 -36.82
C HIS A 660 16.20 2.68 -37.89
N ASN A 661 17.26 3.46 -37.68
CA ASN A 661 17.74 4.46 -38.63
C ASN A 661 18.18 3.82 -39.97
N ALA A 662 18.91 2.69 -39.92
CA ALA A 662 19.32 1.95 -41.10
C ALA A 662 18.12 1.37 -41.88
N LYS A 663 17.07 0.95 -41.18
CA LYS A 663 15.81 0.48 -41.79
C LYS A 663 15.05 1.63 -42.46
N SER A 664 14.91 2.77 -41.79
CA SER A 664 14.24 3.97 -42.32
C SER A 664 15.00 4.56 -43.51
N GLY A 665 16.34 4.51 -43.49
CA GLY A 665 17.21 4.92 -44.60
C GLY A 665 17.39 3.88 -45.71
N LYS A 666 16.66 2.74 -45.68
CA LYS A 666 16.74 1.63 -46.65
C LYS A 666 18.16 1.07 -46.87
N ASN A 667 19.06 1.19 -45.90
CA ASN A 667 20.43 0.69 -46.00
C ASN A 667 20.54 -0.78 -45.54
N THR A 668 20.37 -1.70 -46.50
CA THR A 668 20.31 -3.15 -46.26
C THR A 668 21.60 -3.74 -45.66
N THR A 669 22.76 -3.16 -45.96
CA THR A 669 24.07 -3.64 -45.49
C THR A 669 24.26 -3.34 -44.01
N LEU A 670 24.06 -2.07 -43.61
CA LEU A 670 24.11 -1.65 -42.21
C LEU A 670 23.03 -2.35 -41.37
N TYR A 671 21.83 -2.54 -41.92
CA TYR A 671 20.76 -3.28 -41.26
C TYR A 671 21.18 -4.72 -40.93
N LYS A 672 21.81 -5.44 -41.86
CA LYS A 672 22.32 -6.81 -41.60
C LYS A 672 23.45 -6.80 -40.55
N GLN A 673 24.33 -5.81 -40.58
CA GLN A 673 25.41 -5.65 -39.60
C GLN A 673 24.88 -5.42 -38.18
N TYR A 674 24.01 -4.42 -37.99
CA TYR A 674 23.42 -4.13 -36.68
C TYR A 674 22.54 -5.27 -36.17
N LYS A 675 21.86 -6.01 -37.06
CA LYS A 675 21.11 -7.22 -36.68
C LYS A 675 22.03 -8.32 -36.13
N LYS A 676 23.22 -8.51 -36.71
CA LYS A 676 24.23 -9.47 -36.24
C LYS A 676 24.83 -9.04 -34.90
N GLU A 677 25.11 -7.76 -34.75
CA GLU A 677 25.59 -7.15 -33.50
C GLU A 677 24.56 -7.28 -32.37
N LEU A 678 23.29 -6.99 -32.65
CA LEU A 678 22.20 -7.19 -31.70
C LEU A 678 22.06 -8.66 -31.27
N LYS A 679 22.28 -9.62 -32.19
CA LYS A 679 22.29 -11.05 -31.86
C LYS A 679 23.43 -11.39 -30.89
N LYS A 680 24.64 -10.84 -31.10
CA LYS A 680 25.78 -11.02 -30.17
C LYS A 680 25.47 -10.44 -28.79
N LEU A 681 24.96 -9.21 -28.73
CA LEU A 681 24.60 -8.57 -27.47
C LEU A 681 23.49 -9.32 -26.73
N ASN A 682 22.53 -9.93 -27.45
CA ASN A 682 21.51 -10.77 -26.83
C ASN A 682 22.08 -12.08 -26.25
N LEU A 683 23.12 -12.65 -26.87
CA LEU A 683 23.82 -13.82 -26.32
C LEU A 683 24.60 -13.46 -25.05
N GLU A 684 25.33 -12.35 -25.08
CA GLU A 684 26.03 -11.81 -23.91
C GLU A 684 25.04 -11.51 -22.77
N LYS A 685 23.86 -10.93 -23.07
CA LYS A 685 22.79 -10.76 -22.07
C LYS A 685 22.32 -12.09 -21.47
N ALA A 686 22.23 -13.16 -22.27
CA ALA A 686 21.85 -14.46 -21.77
C ALA A 686 22.93 -15.10 -20.89
N GLU A 687 24.21 -14.86 -21.20
CA GLU A 687 25.36 -15.27 -20.40
C GLU A 687 25.42 -14.54 -19.06
N ILE A 688 25.33 -13.21 -19.07
CA ILE A 688 25.26 -12.38 -17.86
C ILE A 688 24.13 -12.86 -16.94
N LYS A 689 22.95 -13.17 -17.50
CA LYS A 689 21.84 -13.74 -16.71
C LYS A 689 22.14 -15.11 -16.11
N ARG A 690 22.87 -15.97 -16.81
CA ARG A 690 23.27 -17.29 -16.28
C ARG A 690 24.27 -17.13 -15.15
N ASP A 691 25.26 -16.27 -15.31
CA ASP A 691 26.28 -16.04 -14.29
C ASP A 691 25.71 -15.33 -13.06
N MET A 692 24.80 -14.38 -13.26
CA MET A 692 24.02 -13.77 -12.18
C MET A 692 23.21 -14.82 -11.42
N LYS A 693 22.55 -15.76 -12.12
CA LYS A 693 21.83 -16.86 -11.47
C LYS A 693 22.79 -17.76 -10.66
N LYS A 694 23.94 -18.13 -11.21
CA LYS A 694 24.95 -18.93 -10.49
C LYS A 694 25.45 -18.22 -9.24
N ALA A 695 25.78 -16.92 -9.35
CA ALA A 695 26.24 -16.11 -8.22
C ALA A 695 25.15 -16.01 -7.14
N VAL A 696 23.89 -15.80 -7.52
CA VAL A 696 22.74 -15.82 -6.60
C VAL A 696 22.60 -17.18 -5.90
N ASP A 697 22.67 -18.28 -6.65
CA ASP A 697 22.54 -19.62 -6.10
C ASP A 697 23.69 -19.94 -5.12
N GLN A 698 24.93 -19.57 -5.46
CA GLN A 698 26.12 -19.71 -4.60
C GLN A 698 26.01 -18.86 -3.34
N ASN A 699 25.63 -17.59 -3.45
CA ASN A 699 25.40 -16.71 -2.31
C ASN A 699 24.31 -17.25 -1.37
N SER A 700 23.21 -17.75 -1.93
CA SER A 700 22.14 -18.40 -1.15
C SER A 700 22.62 -19.65 -0.41
N ILE A 701 23.46 -20.48 -1.05
CA ILE A 701 24.05 -21.66 -0.42
C ILE A 701 25.00 -21.25 0.71
N TYR A 702 25.89 -20.27 0.45
CA TYR A 702 26.82 -19.72 1.44
C TYR A 702 26.08 -19.14 2.64
N ASN A 703 25.11 -18.24 2.43
CA ASN A 703 24.33 -17.63 3.50
C ASN A 703 23.60 -18.68 4.36
N ARG A 704 23.19 -19.81 3.78
CA ARG A 704 22.57 -20.90 4.55
C ARG A 704 23.57 -21.72 5.36
N ALA A 705 24.75 -21.97 4.80
CA ALA A 705 25.81 -22.71 5.48
C ALA A 705 26.43 -21.87 6.61
N ALA A 706 26.70 -20.60 6.35
CA ALA A 706 27.35 -19.67 7.24
C ALA A 706 26.39 -18.89 8.15
N LYS A 707 25.06 -19.08 8.05
CA LYS A 707 24.04 -18.29 8.77
C LYS A 707 24.38 -18.05 10.25
N PRO A 708 24.71 -19.08 11.05
CA PRO A 708 25.01 -18.86 12.47
C PRO A 708 26.23 -17.94 12.69
N TYR A 709 27.26 -18.09 11.85
CA TYR A 709 28.46 -17.26 11.89
C TYR A 709 28.19 -15.83 11.41
N LEU A 710 27.40 -15.65 10.34
CA LEU A 710 27.04 -14.33 9.82
C LEU A 710 26.17 -13.57 10.83
N ASP A 711 25.18 -14.22 11.44
CA ASP A 711 24.33 -13.64 12.48
C ASP A 711 25.17 -13.24 13.71
N ALA A 712 26.12 -14.10 14.11
CA ALA A 712 27.04 -13.83 15.22
C ALA A 712 27.98 -12.65 14.91
N LYS A 713 28.63 -12.64 13.74
CA LYS A 713 29.51 -11.56 13.29
C LYS A 713 28.75 -10.23 13.24
N LYS A 714 27.52 -10.22 12.71
CA LYS A 714 26.66 -9.03 12.65
C LYS A 714 26.37 -8.47 14.03
N LEU A 715 26.06 -9.33 15.01
CA LEU A 715 25.79 -8.90 16.39
C LEU A 715 27.04 -8.31 17.06
N LEU A 716 28.21 -8.88 16.82
CA LEU A 716 29.49 -8.38 17.36
C LEU A 716 29.87 -7.02 16.76
N ILE A 717 29.76 -6.86 15.44
CA ILE A 717 29.96 -5.57 14.77
C ILE A 717 28.95 -4.53 15.30
N GLN A 718 27.69 -4.92 15.50
CA GLN A 718 26.70 -4.02 16.06
C GLN A 718 27.09 -3.56 17.46
N LYS A 719 27.64 -4.43 18.30
CA LYS A 719 28.15 -4.05 19.63
C LYS A 719 29.32 -3.07 19.52
N GLU A 720 30.26 -3.35 18.63
CA GLU A 720 31.42 -2.49 18.36
C GLU A 720 30.97 -1.09 17.92
N ASN A 721 30.08 -0.99 16.92
CA ASN A 721 29.54 0.29 16.46
C ASN A 721 28.89 1.10 17.58
N TYR A 722 28.14 0.44 18.48
CA TYR A 722 27.52 1.10 19.64
C TYR A 722 28.53 1.57 20.69
N SER A 723 29.71 0.94 20.76
CA SER A 723 30.77 1.35 21.68
C SER A 723 31.43 2.67 21.28
N HIS A 724 31.33 3.07 20.02
CA HIS A 724 31.83 4.36 19.51
C HIS A 724 30.86 5.53 19.76
N TYR A 725 29.84 5.38 20.60
CA TYR A 725 28.88 6.45 20.88
C TYR A 725 29.55 7.75 21.33
N ASP A 726 30.53 7.67 22.24
CA ASP A 726 31.23 8.85 22.76
C ASP A 726 32.05 9.56 21.67
N GLU A 727 32.70 8.79 20.78
CA GLU A 727 33.43 9.34 19.61
C GLU A 727 32.51 10.05 18.61
N ILE A 728 31.32 9.49 18.37
CA ILE A 728 30.31 10.10 17.50
C ILE A 728 29.83 11.41 18.12
N LYS A 729 29.63 11.44 19.44
CA LYS A 729 29.18 12.61 20.18
C LYS A 729 30.18 13.76 20.14
N GLU A 730 31.49 13.48 20.18
CA GLU A 730 32.53 14.53 20.06
C GLU A 730 32.43 15.32 18.74
N ARG A 731 31.95 14.68 17.66
CA ARG A 731 31.79 15.33 16.35
C ARG A 731 30.51 16.15 16.22
N TYR A 732 29.61 16.10 17.20
CA TYR A 732 28.27 16.68 17.13
C TYR A 732 28.26 18.19 16.83
N GLU A 733 29.00 18.99 17.61
CA GLU A 733 28.98 20.46 17.46
C GLU A 733 29.53 20.90 16.10
N GLU A 734 30.59 20.24 15.61
CA GLU A 734 31.14 20.52 14.29
C GLU A 734 30.18 20.11 13.17
N SER A 735 29.58 18.92 13.26
CA SER A 735 28.58 18.44 12.31
C SER A 735 27.33 19.32 12.28
N LYS A 736 26.90 19.85 13.43
CA LYS A 736 25.79 20.80 13.54
C LYS A 736 26.05 22.10 12.80
N ALA A 737 27.23 22.69 13.02
CA ALA A 737 27.63 23.92 12.32
C ALA A 737 27.73 23.71 10.80
N ARG A 738 28.26 22.56 10.35
CA ARG A 738 28.33 22.21 8.92
C ARG A 738 26.93 22.02 8.32
N ALA A 739 26.07 21.25 8.99
CA ALA A 739 24.69 21.01 8.55
C ALA A 739 23.88 22.31 8.45
N GLU A 740 23.94 23.20 9.44
CA GLU A 740 23.23 24.48 9.40
C GLU A 740 23.71 25.38 8.26
N LYS A 741 25.02 25.41 8.00
CA LYS A 741 25.60 26.17 6.90
C LYS A 741 25.16 25.62 5.54
N GLU A 742 25.19 24.31 5.36
CA GLU A 742 24.72 23.65 4.13
C GLU A 742 23.23 23.93 3.89
N ARG A 743 22.39 23.85 4.93
CA ARG A 743 20.96 24.19 4.86
C ARG A 743 20.72 25.62 4.39
N ALA A 744 21.41 26.59 5.00
CA ALA A 744 21.26 28.00 4.66
C ALA A 744 21.69 28.28 3.20
N GLN A 745 22.81 27.69 2.77
CA GLN A 745 23.30 27.83 1.40
C GLN A 745 22.34 27.20 0.38
N HIS A 746 21.77 26.04 0.69
CA HIS A 746 20.83 25.36 -0.20
C HIS A 746 19.51 26.12 -0.35
N GLU A 747 18.94 26.64 0.76
CA GLU A 747 17.72 27.46 0.70
C GLU A 747 17.93 28.76 -0.08
N GLU A 748 19.09 29.40 0.07
CA GLU A 748 19.40 30.64 -0.64
C GLU A 748 19.59 30.38 -2.16
N ALA A 749 20.27 29.29 -2.53
CA ALA A 749 20.44 28.89 -3.93
C ALA A 749 19.09 28.64 -4.62
N LEU A 750 18.17 27.93 -3.94
CA LEU A 750 16.81 27.68 -4.42
C LEU A 750 16.02 28.97 -4.67
N ARG A 751 16.13 29.94 -3.75
CA ARG A 751 15.45 31.24 -3.89
C ARG A 751 16.00 32.02 -5.09
N ARG A 752 17.32 32.10 -5.24
CA ARG A 752 17.97 32.77 -6.38
C ARG A 752 17.55 32.15 -7.71
N GLU A 753 17.55 30.82 -7.80
CA GLU A 753 17.14 30.12 -9.03
C GLU A 753 15.65 30.35 -9.36
N ALA A 754 14.78 30.40 -8.35
CA ALA A 754 13.36 30.72 -8.53
C ALA A 754 13.14 32.16 -9.02
N GLU A 755 13.88 33.13 -8.48
CA GLU A 755 13.87 34.53 -8.91
C GLU A 755 14.36 34.68 -10.35
N GLU A 756 15.47 34.03 -10.73
CA GLU A 756 15.98 34.03 -12.11
C GLU A 756 14.98 33.44 -13.10
N LYS A 757 14.34 32.31 -12.74
CA LYS A 757 13.28 31.69 -13.56
C LYS A 757 12.06 32.61 -13.71
N GLU A 758 11.69 33.37 -12.69
CA GLU A 758 10.58 34.32 -12.75
C GLU A 758 10.91 35.53 -13.63
N ILE A 759 12.13 36.08 -13.52
CA ILE A 759 12.62 37.15 -14.39
C ILE A 759 12.63 36.69 -15.86
N LEU A 760 13.12 35.48 -16.13
CA LEU A 760 13.12 34.90 -17.48
C LEU A 760 11.70 34.66 -18.01
N ALA A 761 10.78 34.18 -17.17
CA ALA A 761 9.39 33.98 -17.53
C ALA A 761 8.65 35.31 -17.77
N ALA A 762 8.97 36.35 -17.00
CA ALA A 762 8.46 37.71 -17.20
C ALA A 762 8.94 38.27 -18.55
N ARG A 763 10.24 38.17 -18.85
CA ARG A 763 10.79 38.54 -20.17
C ARG A 763 10.09 37.80 -21.32
N LYS A 764 9.94 36.48 -21.23
CA LYS A 764 9.21 35.69 -22.26
C LYS A 764 7.74 36.08 -22.38
N ARG A 765 7.08 36.50 -21.30
CA ARG A 765 5.69 37.01 -21.33
C ARG A 765 5.61 38.36 -22.01
N GLU A 766 6.57 39.25 -21.74
CA GLU A 766 6.68 40.54 -22.41
C GLU A 766 7.01 40.38 -23.90
N GLU A 767 7.94 39.51 -24.26
CA GLU A 767 8.24 39.14 -25.65
C GLU A 767 7.01 38.58 -26.37
N ARG A 768 6.24 37.70 -25.72
CA ARG A 768 4.97 37.18 -26.28
C ARG A 768 3.89 38.25 -26.41
N LYS A 769 3.82 39.20 -25.49
CA LYS A 769 2.91 40.36 -25.58
C LYS A 769 3.34 41.29 -26.72
N ALA A 770 4.62 41.60 -26.84
CA ALA A 770 5.19 42.40 -27.91
C ALA A 770 5.00 41.71 -29.29
N ALA A 771 5.18 40.39 -29.37
CA ALA A 771 4.92 39.62 -30.59
C ALA A 771 3.44 39.57 -30.96
N LYS A 772 2.52 39.58 -29.97
CA LYS A 772 1.07 39.70 -30.21
C LYS A 772 0.62 41.12 -30.56
N ALA A 773 1.35 42.15 -30.13
CA ALA A 773 1.06 43.54 -30.49
C ALA A 773 1.61 43.92 -31.88
N LYS A 774 2.51 43.11 -32.44
CA LYS A 774 3.04 43.24 -33.82
C LYS A 774 2.25 42.44 -34.87
N LYS A 775 1.23 41.67 -34.44
CA LYS A 775 0.23 41.01 -35.31
C LYS A 775 -1.07 41.78 -35.18
#